data_AF-A0A3D5L502-F1
#
_entry.id   AF-A0A3D5L502-F1
#
_cell.length_a   1.000
_cell.length_b   1.000
_cell.length_c   1.000
_cell.angle_alpha   90.00
_cell.angle_beta   90.00
_cell.angle_gamma   90.00
#
_symmetry.space_group_name_H-M   'P 1'
#
loop_
_entity.id
_entity.type
_entity.pdbx_description
1 polymer ?
#
loop_
_entity_poly.entity_id
_entity_poly.type
_entity_poly.pdbx_seq_one_letter_code
_entity_poly.pdbx_strand_id
1 'polypeptide(L)'
;MNIQKFTQKSVEAINNCSAIATENGNQQVEQVHLLDALLRVDDSLIVKLLEKMNIDAAQFTADTERQISNLVKVQGQNMQQTVSQGLNKCLIEAETEAKKMGDDYVSVEHIFLSMLKNADRTTKPLFDEYNITRDTFLKALQQVRGNVRVTSDSPEDTYDALEKYGQELVSKAKAQKMDPIIGRDDEIRNVIMILSRKTKNNPVLIGEPGVGKTAVVEGLAQRIAKGDVPDNLKNKKIFSLDMGALVAGAKYRGEFEERLKAVLDEVSKSNGEIILFIDELHTIVGAGATEGSLDAGNMLKPMLARGELHCIGATTLNEYHKYIEKDAALERRFQPVMVSEPTVEDTISILRGLKERYEVYHGVKIMDNALVAAATLSNRYITDRFLPDKAIDLVDEACAMIKTEMNSMPTELDEQRRKIMQMEIEEEALKKEDDSLSKERLADLQKELAESKDKYNAAVAQWQNEKNRVDSLSKLREQIEDVNKQIEKAQQEGDYTKAAELQYGQLPALQKQLKESEDAVKESDTSMVHEKVTDVEIGRIVSKWTGIPVSKLTESERKKTLELPKQLHRRVVGQDEAVQLVSESIMRSKAGIKDPTRPIGSFLFLGPTGVGKTELAKALAEALFDDEKAMVRIDMSE
;
A
#
# COMPACT_ATOMS: atom_id res chain seq x y z
N MET A 1 -3.09 -46.48 -8.80
CA MET A 1 -2.85 -45.04 -8.63
C MET A 1 -1.72 -44.88 -7.64
N ASN A 2 -0.61 -44.26 -8.04
CA ASN A 2 0.45 -43.88 -7.10
C ASN A 2 0.26 -42.41 -6.71
N ILE A 3 -0.32 -42.17 -5.53
CA ILE A 3 -0.70 -40.82 -5.09
C ILE A 3 0.49 -39.87 -4.92
N GLN A 4 1.70 -40.41 -4.72
CA GLN A 4 2.94 -39.61 -4.63
C GLN A 4 3.35 -38.97 -5.96
N LYS A 5 2.71 -39.38 -7.08
CA LYS A 5 2.92 -38.78 -8.40
C LYS A 5 1.91 -37.69 -8.73
N PHE A 6 1.00 -37.35 -7.83
CA PHE A 6 0.01 -36.30 -8.05
C PHE A 6 0.52 -35.00 -7.41
N THR A 7 0.17 -33.86 -8.01
CA THR A 7 0.46 -32.54 -7.42
C THR A 7 -0.37 -32.34 -6.15
N GLN A 8 0.03 -31.40 -5.29
CA GLN A 8 -0.67 -31.10 -4.04
C GLN A 8 -2.13 -30.74 -4.31
N LYS A 9 -2.40 -29.90 -5.34
CA LYS A 9 -3.76 -29.52 -5.74
C LYS A 9 -4.58 -30.68 -6.31
N SER A 10 -3.95 -31.59 -7.07
CA SER A 10 -4.61 -32.82 -7.51
C SER A 10 -5.02 -33.72 -6.34
N VAL A 11 -4.14 -33.88 -5.34
CA VAL A 11 -4.43 -34.67 -4.13
C VAL A 11 -5.54 -34.01 -3.31
N GLU A 12 -5.50 -32.68 -3.18
CA GLU A 12 -6.56 -31.88 -2.55
C GLU A 12 -7.92 -32.12 -3.21
N ALA A 13 -8.01 -32.00 -4.55
CA ALA A 13 -9.25 -32.24 -5.28
C ALA A 13 -9.77 -33.68 -5.12
N ILE A 14 -8.87 -34.68 -5.13
CA ILE A 14 -9.23 -36.09 -4.92
C ILE A 14 -9.78 -36.33 -3.50
N ASN A 15 -9.19 -35.68 -2.48
CA ASN A 15 -9.69 -35.80 -1.11
C ASN A 15 -11.05 -35.11 -0.95
N ASN A 16 -11.21 -33.92 -1.54
CA ASN A 16 -12.42 -33.11 -1.44
C ASN A 16 -13.63 -33.75 -2.14
N CYS A 17 -13.43 -34.53 -3.21
CA CYS A 17 -14.56 -35.13 -3.93
C CYS A 17 -15.36 -36.12 -3.06
N SER A 18 -14.72 -36.79 -2.09
CA SER A 18 -15.41 -37.69 -1.15
C SER A 18 -16.22 -36.91 -0.10
N ALA A 19 -15.72 -35.74 0.32
CA ALA A 19 -16.45 -34.84 1.19
C ALA A 19 -17.70 -34.28 0.50
N ILE A 20 -17.58 -33.83 -0.76
CA ILE A 20 -18.71 -33.30 -1.55
C ILE A 20 -19.82 -34.36 -1.72
N ALA A 21 -19.45 -35.62 -2.01
CA ALA A 21 -20.41 -36.71 -2.08
C ALA A 21 -21.11 -36.97 -0.73
N THR A 22 -20.39 -36.82 0.38
CA THR A 22 -20.94 -36.98 1.74
C THR A 22 -21.94 -35.89 2.07
N GLU A 23 -21.59 -34.63 1.81
CA GLU A 23 -22.43 -33.46 2.04
C GLU A 23 -23.73 -33.51 1.23
N ASN A 24 -23.67 -34.05 0.01
CA ASN A 24 -24.84 -34.18 -0.86
C ASN A 24 -25.63 -35.49 -0.63
N GLY A 25 -25.19 -36.36 0.30
CA GLY A 25 -25.87 -37.60 0.65
C GLY A 25 -25.78 -38.67 -0.45
N ASN A 26 -24.75 -38.64 -1.29
CA ASN A 26 -24.56 -39.57 -2.39
C ASN A 26 -23.75 -40.80 -1.95
N GLN A 27 -24.26 -41.99 -2.24
CA GLN A 27 -23.64 -43.27 -1.85
C GLN A 27 -22.38 -43.61 -2.69
N GLN A 28 -22.31 -43.08 -3.91
CA GLN A 28 -21.23 -43.33 -4.85
C GLN A 28 -20.53 -42.02 -5.21
N VAL A 29 -19.19 -42.01 -5.14
CA VAL A 29 -18.37 -40.88 -5.58
C VAL A 29 -18.18 -41.00 -7.09
N GLU A 30 -18.82 -40.10 -7.83
CA GLU A 30 -18.80 -40.01 -9.31
C GLU A 30 -17.89 -38.89 -9.85
N GLN A 31 -17.67 -38.85 -11.17
CA GLN A 31 -16.80 -37.84 -11.82
C GLN A 31 -17.26 -36.41 -11.57
N VAL A 32 -18.58 -36.16 -11.48
CA VAL A 32 -19.13 -34.82 -11.23
C VAL A 32 -18.69 -34.24 -9.87
N HIS A 33 -18.47 -35.08 -8.84
CA HIS A 33 -17.92 -34.61 -7.56
C HIS A 33 -16.46 -34.23 -7.68
N LEU A 34 -15.69 -34.95 -8.50
CA LEU A 34 -14.31 -34.57 -8.80
C LEU A 34 -14.26 -33.30 -9.64
N LEU A 35 -15.21 -33.10 -10.57
CA LEU A 35 -15.34 -31.87 -11.34
C LEU A 35 -15.56 -30.68 -10.41
N ASP A 36 -16.56 -30.77 -9.52
CA ASP A 36 -16.84 -29.74 -8.52
C ASP A 36 -15.63 -29.50 -7.60
N ALA A 37 -14.96 -30.58 -7.14
CA ALA A 37 -13.75 -30.44 -6.35
C ALA A 37 -12.66 -29.67 -7.08
N LEU A 38 -12.40 -29.97 -8.36
CA LEU A 38 -11.41 -29.27 -9.19
C LEU A 38 -11.75 -27.79 -9.39
N LEU A 39 -13.03 -27.44 -9.47
CA LEU A 39 -13.50 -26.06 -9.61
C LEU A 39 -13.36 -25.26 -8.31
N ARG A 40 -13.46 -25.92 -7.15
CA ARG A 40 -13.42 -25.29 -5.82
C ARG A 40 -12.04 -25.21 -5.17
N VAL A 41 -11.03 -25.85 -5.75
CA VAL A 41 -9.66 -25.73 -5.25
C VAL A 41 -9.22 -24.25 -5.28
N ASP A 42 -8.58 -23.78 -4.21
CA ASP A 42 -8.02 -22.42 -4.17
C ASP A 42 -7.04 -22.21 -5.33
N ASP A 43 -7.18 -21.08 -6.05
CA ASP A 43 -6.41 -20.75 -7.26
C ASP A 43 -6.55 -21.82 -8.37
N SER A 44 -7.78 -22.34 -8.56
CA SER A 44 -8.06 -23.40 -9.54
C SER A 44 -7.62 -23.05 -10.96
N LEU A 45 -6.66 -23.82 -11.48
CA LEU A 45 -6.25 -23.76 -12.88
C LEU A 45 -7.42 -24.06 -13.82
N ILE A 46 -8.34 -24.96 -13.44
CA ILE A 46 -9.48 -25.34 -14.29
C ILE A 46 -10.42 -24.16 -14.49
N VAL A 47 -10.68 -23.36 -13.44
CA VAL A 47 -11.47 -22.13 -13.53
C VAL A 47 -10.83 -21.14 -14.51
N LYS A 48 -9.53 -20.88 -14.37
CA LYS A 48 -8.78 -19.99 -15.29
C LYS A 48 -8.86 -20.47 -16.75
N LEU A 49 -8.78 -21.78 -16.98
CA LEU A 49 -8.88 -22.36 -18.31
C LEU A 49 -10.29 -22.19 -18.90
N LEU A 50 -11.35 -22.34 -18.11
CA LEU A 50 -12.72 -22.08 -18.54
C LEU A 50 -12.91 -20.60 -18.93
N GLU A 51 -12.38 -19.67 -18.13
CA GLU A 51 -12.43 -18.24 -18.45
C GLU A 51 -11.70 -17.91 -19.77
N LYS A 52 -10.52 -18.50 -20.01
CA LYS A 52 -9.79 -18.37 -21.29
C LYS A 52 -10.53 -18.98 -22.47
N MET A 53 -11.42 -19.95 -22.23
CA MET A 53 -12.32 -20.51 -23.24
C MET A 53 -13.58 -19.64 -23.46
N ASN A 54 -13.69 -18.48 -22.80
CA ASN A 54 -14.88 -17.62 -22.75
C ASN A 54 -16.12 -18.32 -22.17
N ILE A 55 -15.91 -19.20 -21.19
CA ILE A 55 -16.98 -19.85 -20.42
C ILE A 55 -17.12 -19.12 -19.09
N ASP A 56 -18.36 -18.81 -18.70
CA ASP A 56 -18.65 -18.29 -17.37
C ASP A 56 -18.43 -19.41 -16.34
N ALA A 57 -17.31 -19.33 -15.63
CA ALA A 57 -16.91 -20.34 -14.65
C ALA A 57 -17.86 -20.40 -13.45
N ALA A 58 -18.48 -19.28 -13.05
CA ALA A 58 -19.44 -19.28 -11.94
C ALA A 58 -20.71 -20.03 -12.33
N GLN A 59 -21.21 -19.79 -13.55
CA GLN A 59 -22.36 -20.51 -14.09
C GLN A 59 -22.05 -22.00 -14.31
N PHE A 60 -20.86 -22.35 -14.82
CA PHE A 60 -20.43 -23.74 -14.99
C PHE A 60 -20.34 -24.51 -13.66
N THR A 61 -19.81 -23.87 -12.61
CA THR A 61 -19.79 -24.44 -11.25
C THR A 61 -21.20 -24.66 -10.72
N ALA A 62 -22.10 -23.67 -10.86
CA ALA A 62 -23.50 -23.82 -10.43
C ALA A 62 -24.23 -24.96 -11.16
N ASP A 63 -23.98 -25.13 -12.46
CA ASP A 63 -24.55 -26.24 -13.23
C ASP A 63 -23.95 -27.60 -12.84
N THR A 64 -22.67 -27.64 -12.47
CA THR A 64 -22.02 -28.84 -11.91
C THR A 64 -22.66 -29.24 -10.58
N GLU A 65 -22.88 -28.29 -9.67
CA GLU A 65 -23.59 -28.51 -8.41
C GLU A 65 -25.03 -29.00 -8.63
N ARG A 66 -25.71 -28.44 -9.63
CA ARG A 66 -27.05 -28.89 -10.03
C ARG A 66 -27.03 -30.34 -10.48
N GLN A 67 -26.03 -30.79 -11.24
CA GLN A 67 -25.89 -32.21 -11.61
C GLN A 67 -25.65 -33.11 -10.39
N ILE A 68 -24.86 -32.67 -9.40
CA ILE A 68 -24.69 -33.39 -8.13
C ILE A 68 -26.03 -33.51 -7.39
N SER A 69 -26.80 -32.42 -7.34
CA SER A 69 -28.10 -32.40 -6.63
C SER A 69 -29.14 -33.36 -7.23
N ASN A 70 -29.02 -33.67 -8.53
CA ASN A 70 -29.87 -34.63 -9.25
C ASN A 70 -29.51 -36.09 -8.98
N LEU A 71 -28.36 -36.37 -8.36
CA LEU A 71 -27.96 -37.72 -7.99
C LEU A 71 -28.85 -38.28 -6.86
N VAL A 72 -28.95 -39.61 -6.81
CA VAL A 72 -29.74 -40.29 -5.79
C VAL A 72 -29.14 -40.02 -4.42
N LYS A 73 -29.99 -39.55 -3.49
CA LYS A 73 -29.64 -39.29 -2.09
C LYS A 73 -30.08 -40.45 -1.21
N VAL A 74 -29.18 -40.95 -0.38
CA VAL A 74 -29.43 -42.09 0.53
C VAL A 74 -29.25 -41.61 1.97
N GLN A 75 -30.10 -42.05 2.90
CA GLN A 75 -30.00 -41.72 4.33
C GLN A 75 -29.72 -42.99 5.16
N GLY A 76 -28.68 -42.97 6.01
CA GLY A 76 -28.34 -44.06 6.93
C GLY A 76 -27.01 -43.86 7.67
N GLN A 77 -26.92 -44.33 8.93
CA GLN A 77 -25.78 -44.07 9.84
C GLN A 77 -24.46 -44.80 9.49
N ASN A 78 -24.45 -45.74 8.53
CA ASN A 78 -23.26 -46.51 8.11
C ASN A 78 -23.13 -46.55 6.57
N MET A 79 -23.11 -45.38 5.94
CA MET A 79 -22.92 -45.29 4.49
C MET A 79 -21.44 -45.49 4.14
N GLN A 80 -21.05 -46.71 3.75
CA GLN A 80 -19.75 -46.91 3.09
C GLN A 80 -19.82 -46.33 1.69
N GLN A 81 -19.11 -45.24 1.47
CA GLN A 81 -18.97 -44.65 0.15
C GLN A 81 -18.12 -45.54 -0.75
N THR A 82 -18.55 -45.67 -2.00
CA THR A 82 -17.81 -46.42 -3.02
C THR A 82 -17.42 -45.48 -4.15
N VAL A 83 -16.23 -45.67 -4.71
CA VAL A 83 -15.76 -44.89 -5.87
C VAL A 83 -16.34 -45.51 -7.14
N SER A 84 -16.87 -44.67 -8.04
CA SER A 84 -17.41 -45.16 -9.30
C SER A 84 -16.30 -45.72 -10.22
N GLN A 85 -16.64 -46.72 -11.04
CA GLN A 85 -15.70 -47.26 -12.02
C GLN A 85 -15.23 -46.19 -13.02
N GLY A 86 -16.13 -45.27 -13.39
CA GLY A 86 -15.81 -44.14 -14.26
C GLY A 86 -14.81 -43.18 -13.65
N LEU A 87 -14.96 -42.84 -12.37
CA LEU A 87 -14.02 -42.00 -11.63
C LEU A 87 -12.65 -42.67 -11.48
N ASN A 88 -12.62 -43.94 -11.08
CA ASN A 88 -11.37 -44.67 -10.93
C ASN A 88 -10.61 -44.80 -12.27
N LYS A 89 -11.33 -45.06 -13.37
CA LYS A 89 -10.75 -45.08 -14.72
C LYS A 89 -10.14 -43.72 -15.09
N CYS A 90 -10.83 -42.63 -14.78
CA CYS A 90 -10.33 -41.28 -15.03
C CYS A 90 -9.01 -41.00 -14.30
N LEU A 91 -8.91 -41.33 -13.01
CA LEU A 91 -7.70 -41.12 -12.21
C LEU A 91 -6.51 -41.95 -12.71
N ILE A 92 -6.75 -43.20 -13.14
CA ILE A 92 -5.70 -44.05 -13.72
C ILE A 92 -5.23 -43.52 -15.07
N GLU A 93 -6.15 -43.06 -15.93
CA GLU A 93 -5.80 -42.53 -17.25
C GLU A 93 -5.17 -41.14 -17.19
N ALA A 94 -5.36 -40.37 -16.11
CA ALA A 94 -4.67 -39.10 -15.90
C ALA A 94 -3.14 -39.27 -15.85
N GLU A 95 -2.63 -40.35 -15.25
CA GLU A 95 -1.19 -40.70 -15.30
C GLU A 95 -0.70 -40.93 -16.75
N THR A 96 -1.58 -41.37 -17.65
CA THR A 96 -1.24 -41.56 -19.06
C THR A 96 -1.22 -40.24 -19.82
N GLU A 97 -2.13 -39.32 -19.51
CA GLU A 97 -2.13 -37.97 -20.09
C GLU A 97 -0.87 -37.19 -19.67
N ALA A 98 -0.49 -37.23 -18.39
CA ALA A 98 0.76 -36.61 -17.91
C ALA A 98 1.99 -37.14 -18.68
N LYS A 99 2.11 -38.47 -18.84
CA LYS A 99 3.21 -39.09 -19.61
C LYS A 99 3.24 -38.68 -21.07
N LYS A 100 2.07 -38.51 -21.73
CA LYS A 100 2.00 -38.03 -23.12
C LYS A 100 2.50 -36.59 -23.25
N MET A 101 2.27 -35.77 -22.24
CA MET A 101 2.71 -34.38 -22.17
C MET A 101 4.18 -34.26 -21.71
N GLY A 102 4.79 -35.36 -21.27
CA GLY A 102 6.19 -35.41 -20.83
C GLY A 102 6.39 -34.88 -19.42
N ASP A 103 5.35 -34.94 -18.59
CA ASP A 103 5.31 -34.44 -17.22
C ASP A 103 5.64 -35.52 -16.18
N ASP A 104 6.30 -35.10 -15.11
CA ASP A 104 6.74 -35.98 -14.03
C ASP A 104 5.64 -36.22 -12.98
N TYR A 105 4.74 -35.23 -12.80
CA TYR A 105 3.58 -35.30 -11.90
C TYR A 105 2.24 -35.15 -12.63
N VAL A 106 1.20 -35.74 -12.06
CA VAL A 106 -0.20 -35.62 -12.49
C VAL A 106 -0.83 -34.39 -11.85
N SER A 107 -0.84 -33.29 -12.58
CA SER A 107 -1.56 -32.06 -12.27
C SER A 107 -3.05 -32.10 -12.64
N VAL A 108 -3.81 -31.09 -12.20
CA VAL A 108 -5.26 -30.97 -12.34
C VAL A 108 -5.72 -30.96 -13.81
N GLU A 109 -4.92 -30.41 -14.73
CA GLU A 109 -5.22 -30.39 -16.16
C GLU A 109 -5.20 -31.80 -16.79
N HIS A 110 -4.35 -32.71 -16.28
CA HIS A 110 -4.29 -34.09 -16.75
C HIS A 110 -5.51 -34.87 -16.31
N ILE A 111 -5.98 -34.61 -15.07
CA ILE A 111 -7.21 -35.18 -14.54
C ILE A 111 -8.39 -34.71 -15.41
N PHE A 112 -8.49 -33.40 -15.66
CA PHE A 112 -9.56 -32.84 -16.49
C PHE A 112 -9.55 -33.38 -17.93
N LEU A 113 -8.37 -33.48 -18.57
CA LEU A 113 -8.22 -34.11 -19.89
C LEU A 113 -8.67 -35.58 -19.91
N SER A 114 -8.39 -36.32 -18.83
CA SER A 114 -8.84 -37.69 -18.67
C SER A 114 -10.37 -37.77 -18.48
N MET A 115 -10.97 -36.80 -17.77
CA MET A 115 -12.43 -36.67 -17.63
C MET A 115 -13.09 -36.40 -18.98
N LEU A 116 -12.56 -35.46 -19.78
CA LEU A 116 -13.08 -35.19 -21.12
C LEU A 116 -13.05 -36.44 -22.02
N LYS A 117 -11.99 -37.24 -21.91
CA LYS A 117 -11.84 -38.48 -22.68
C LYS A 117 -12.79 -39.59 -22.21
N ASN A 118 -13.03 -39.70 -20.91
CA ASN A 118 -13.81 -40.76 -20.27
C ASN A 118 -15.10 -40.23 -19.62
N ALA A 119 -15.71 -39.20 -20.21
CA ALA A 119 -16.86 -38.52 -19.63
C ALA A 119 -18.01 -39.50 -19.40
N ASP A 120 -18.46 -39.58 -18.16
CA ASP A 120 -19.59 -40.41 -17.76
C ASP A 120 -20.94 -39.69 -18.01
N ARG A 121 -22.04 -40.33 -17.61
CA ARG A 121 -23.39 -39.81 -17.87
C ARG A 121 -23.66 -38.48 -17.15
N THR A 122 -22.93 -38.15 -16.09
CA THR A 122 -23.15 -36.95 -15.26
C THR A 122 -22.33 -35.77 -15.75
N THR A 123 -21.10 -36.01 -16.22
CA THR A 123 -20.20 -34.95 -16.72
C THR A 123 -20.36 -34.64 -18.21
N LYS A 124 -20.69 -35.64 -19.03
CA LYS A 124 -20.82 -35.46 -20.49
C LYS A 124 -21.82 -34.36 -20.91
N PRO A 125 -23.04 -34.26 -20.33
CA PRO A 125 -23.98 -33.20 -20.68
C PRO A 125 -23.41 -31.80 -20.43
N LEU A 126 -22.64 -31.60 -19.35
CA LEU A 126 -22.01 -30.32 -19.03
C LEU A 126 -20.95 -29.95 -20.09
N PHE A 127 -20.10 -30.90 -20.47
CA PHE A 127 -19.09 -30.64 -21.50
C PHE A 127 -19.71 -30.36 -22.87
N ASP A 128 -20.80 -31.06 -23.23
CA ASP A 128 -21.52 -30.84 -24.49
C ASP A 128 -22.24 -29.48 -24.51
N GLU A 129 -22.90 -29.08 -23.41
CA GLU A 129 -23.63 -27.79 -23.27
C GLU A 129 -22.70 -26.59 -23.41
N TYR A 130 -21.51 -26.66 -22.79
CA TYR A 130 -20.50 -25.60 -22.82
C TYR A 130 -19.48 -25.73 -23.96
N ASN A 131 -19.66 -26.73 -24.84
CA ASN A 131 -18.76 -27.01 -25.97
C ASN A 131 -17.29 -27.18 -25.55
N ILE A 132 -17.07 -27.82 -24.40
CA ILE A 132 -15.73 -28.12 -23.86
C ILE A 132 -15.19 -29.37 -24.56
N THR A 133 -14.37 -29.15 -25.58
CA THR A 133 -13.68 -30.23 -26.30
C THR A 133 -12.22 -30.33 -25.87
N ARG A 134 -11.59 -31.47 -26.16
CA ARG A 134 -10.14 -31.65 -25.95
C ARG A 134 -9.32 -30.58 -26.67
N ASP A 135 -9.69 -30.22 -27.89
CA ASP A 135 -8.94 -29.25 -28.70
C ASP A 135 -9.06 -27.83 -28.15
N THR A 136 -10.26 -27.42 -27.72
CA THR A 136 -10.48 -26.11 -27.10
C THR A 136 -9.76 -26.01 -25.75
N PHE A 137 -9.79 -27.09 -24.96
CA PHE A 137 -9.10 -27.15 -23.68
C PHE A 137 -7.57 -27.11 -23.85
N LEU A 138 -7.00 -27.86 -24.79
CA LEU A 138 -5.56 -27.85 -25.05
C LEU A 138 -5.08 -26.48 -25.56
N LYS A 139 -5.89 -25.76 -26.36
CA LYS A 139 -5.57 -24.39 -26.79
C LYS A 139 -5.54 -23.42 -25.60
N ALA A 140 -6.52 -23.49 -24.70
CA ALA A 140 -6.53 -22.67 -23.48
C ALA A 140 -5.36 -23.01 -22.56
N LEU A 141 -5.08 -24.31 -22.39
CA LEU A 141 -3.95 -24.79 -21.59
C LEU A 141 -2.62 -24.30 -22.14
N GLN A 142 -2.44 -24.29 -23.46
CA GLN A 142 -1.23 -23.76 -24.08
C GLN A 142 -1.03 -22.25 -23.81
N GLN A 143 -2.10 -21.48 -23.60
CA GLN A 143 -1.99 -20.06 -23.29
C GLN A 143 -1.58 -19.80 -21.84
N VAL A 144 -2.08 -20.59 -20.89
CA VAL A 144 -1.82 -20.41 -19.45
C VAL A 144 -0.53 -21.10 -19.02
N ARG A 145 -0.33 -22.36 -19.45
CA ARG A 145 0.82 -23.18 -19.08
C ARG A 145 2.01 -23.01 -20.03
N GLY A 146 1.75 -22.58 -21.28
CA GLY A 146 2.79 -22.51 -22.30
C GLY A 146 3.43 -23.88 -22.59
N ASN A 147 4.76 -23.90 -22.66
CA ASN A 147 5.57 -25.11 -22.87
C ASN A 147 6.22 -25.63 -21.57
N VAL A 148 5.74 -25.19 -20.40
CA VAL A 148 6.32 -25.57 -19.11
C VAL A 148 5.89 -27.00 -18.77
N ARG A 149 6.84 -27.82 -18.29
CA ARG A 149 6.57 -29.18 -17.81
C ARG A 149 6.27 -29.17 -16.32
N VAL A 150 5.41 -30.07 -15.88
CA VAL A 150 5.10 -30.29 -14.46
C VAL A 150 6.20 -31.17 -13.87
N THR A 151 7.21 -30.53 -13.30
CA THR A 151 8.38 -31.19 -12.69
C THR A 151 8.41 -31.11 -11.16
N SER A 152 7.48 -30.38 -10.55
CA SER A 152 7.31 -30.28 -9.10
C SER A 152 5.89 -30.69 -8.69
N ASP A 153 5.67 -30.88 -7.40
CA ASP A 153 4.35 -31.21 -6.85
C ASP A 153 3.44 -29.99 -6.70
N SER A 154 3.92 -28.78 -7.05
CA SER A 154 3.19 -27.51 -6.93
C SER A 154 3.40 -26.63 -8.18
N PRO A 155 3.06 -27.10 -9.40
CA PRO A 155 3.36 -26.40 -10.65
C PRO A 155 2.59 -25.09 -10.84
N GLU A 156 1.45 -24.92 -10.16
CA GLU A 156 0.59 -23.74 -10.27
C GLU A 156 1.28 -22.45 -9.79
N ASP A 157 2.35 -22.57 -9.02
CA ASP A 157 3.22 -21.46 -8.62
C ASP A 157 4.11 -20.93 -9.75
N THR A 158 4.20 -21.65 -10.87
CA THR A 158 5.04 -21.24 -12.01
C THR A 158 4.23 -20.72 -13.20
N TYR A 159 2.90 -20.81 -13.14
CA TYR A 159 2.00 -20.33 -14.20
C TYR A 159 1.67 -18.85 -14.00
N ASP A 160 1.66 -18.08 -15.11
CA ASP A 160 1.44 -16.63 -15.12
C ASP A 160 2.23 -15.89 -14.02
N ALA A 161 3.51 -16.27 -13.84
CA ALA A 161 4.33 -15.88 -12.71
C ALA A 161 4.47 -14.36 -12.57
N LEU A 162 4.52 -13.62 -13.69
CA LEU A 162 4.58 -12.15 -13.66
C LEU A 162 3.31 -11.50 -13.09
N GLU A 163 2.13 -12.04 -13.34
CA GLU A 163 0.87 -11.51 -12.79
C GLU A 163 0.68 -11.92 -11.32
N LYS A 164 1.18 -13.10 -10.94
CA LYS A 164 1.09 -13.62 -9.56
C LYS A 164 2.06 -12.93 -8.60
N TYR A 165 3.28 -12.65 -9.05
CA TYR A 165 4.37 -12.11 -8.23
C TYR A 165 4.79 -10.70 -8.61
N GLY A 166 4.04 -10.04 -9.50
CA GLY A 166 4.35 -8.69 -9.93
C GLY A 166 3.12 -7.86 -10.24
N GLN A 167 3.32 -6.55 -10.24
CA GLN A 167 2.30 -5.58 -10.61
C GLN A 167 2.72 -4.83 -11.87
N GLU A 168 1.87 -4.86 -12.89
CA GLU A 168 2.11 -4.11 -14.12
C GLU A 168 1.75 -2.62 -13.90
N LEU A 169 2.76 -1.76 -13.97
CA LEU A 169 2.67 -0.35 -13.61
C LEU A 169 2.08 0.53 -14.73
N VAL A 170 2.28 0.18 -16.00
CA VAL A 170 1.83 1.01 -17.15
C VAL A 170 0.31 0.93 -17.34
N SER A 171 -0.29 -0.22 -17.11
CA SER A 171 -1.73 -0.49 -17.05
C SER A 171 -2.37 0.21 -15.86
N LYS A 172 -1.72 0.21 -14.69
CA LYS A 172 -2.17 0.99 -13.51
C LYS A 172 -2.15 2.49 -13.83
N ALA A 173 -1.13 2.97 -14.54
CA ALA A 173 -1.06 4.34 -15.04
C ALA A 173 -2.16 4.66 -16.07
N LYS A 174 -2.39 3.77 -17.05
CA LYS A 174 -3.48 3.89 -18.03
C LYS A 174 -4.87 3.88 -17.37
N ALA A 175 -5.02 3.13 -16.29
CA ALA A 175 -6.24 3.07 -15.48
C ALA A 175 -6.37 4.24 -14.49
N GLN A 176 -5.45 5.21 -14.49
CA GLN A 176 -5.44 6.39 -13.62
C GLN A 176 -5.42 6.07 -12.11
N LYS A 177 -4.90 4.89 -11.74
CA LYS A 177 -4.82 4.44 -10.33
C LYS A 177 -3.48 4.79 -9.66
N MET A 178 -2.68 5.68 -10.24
CA MET A 178 -1.38 6.12 -9.71
C MET A 178 -1.43 7.58 -9.29
N ASP A 179 -0.72 7.94 -8.23
CA ASP A 179 -0.59 9.32 -7.76
C ASP A 179 0.22 10.18 -8.73
N PRO A 180 -0.07 11.49 -8.82
CA PRO A 180 0.73 12.39 -9.64
C PRO A 180 2.16 12.44 -9.09
N ILE A 181 3.14 12.38 -10.00
CA ILE A 181 4.56 12.49 -9.65
C ILE A 181 5.00 13.94 -9.86
N ILE A 182 5.51 14.58 -8.80
CA ILE A 182 5.95 15.99 -8.80
C ILE A 182 7.45 16.05 -8.51
N GLY A 183 8.18 16.88 -9.26
CA GLY A 183 9.56 17.23 -8.95
C GLY A 183 10.61 16.14 -9.20
N ARG A 184 10.29 15.12 -10.02
CA ARG A 184 11.22 14.00 -10.36
C ARG A 184 11.56 13.91 -11.86
N ASP A 185 11.39 15.01 -12.59
CA ASP A 185 11.53 15.00 -14.05
C ASP A 185 12.93 14.66 -14.53
N ASP A 186 13.97 15.09 -13.81
CA ASP A 186 15.36 14.87 -14.20
C ASP A 186 15.79 13.43 -13.95
N GLU A 187 15.39 12.84 -12.82
CA GLU A 187 15.62 11.42 -12.52
C GLU A 187 14.90 10.54 -13.54
N ILE A 188 13.63 10.83 -13.87
CA ILE A 188 12.86 10.10 -14.88
C ILE A 188 13.54 10.20 -16.25
N ARG A 189 13.97 11.40 -16.68
CA ARG A 189 14.72 11.58 -17.94
C ARG A 189 16.03 10.79 -17.95
N ASN A 190 16.75 10.76 -16.83
CA ASN A 190 17.99 10.01 -16.71
C ASN A 190 17.73 8.49 -16.84
N VAL A 191 16.69 7.97 -16.19
CA VAL A 191 16.25 6.58 -16.33
C VAL A 191 15.89 6.25 -17.80
N ILE A 192 15.13 7.10 -18.48
CA ILE A 192 14.79 6.94 -19.92
C ILE A 192 16.05 6.88 -20.78
N MET A 193 16.99 7.80 -20.53
CA MET A 193 18.26 7.85 -21.25
C MET A 193 19.06 6.56 -21.04
N ILE A 194 19.16 6.08 -19.80
CA ILE A 194 19.90 4.86 -19.45
C ILE A 194 19.29 3.63 -20.12
N LEU A 195 17.97 3.45 -20.03
CA LEU A 195 17.26 2.33 -20.67
C LEU A 195 17.45 2.31 -22.20
N SER A 196 17.73 3.47 -22.79
CA SER A 196 17.97 3.60 -24.24
C SER A 196 19.42 3.36 -24.66
N ARG A 197 20.34 3.14 -23.71
CA ARG A 197 21.75 2.85 -24.02
C ARG A 197 21.94 1.42 -24.53
N LYS A 198 23.00 1.21 -25.32
CA LYS A 198 23.43 -0.14 -25.74
C LYS A 198 24.13 -0.93 -24.63
N THR A 199 24.83 -0.25 -23.73
CA THR A 199 25.57 -0.84 -22.61
C THR A 199 25.32 -0.03 -21.35
N LYS A 200 25.41 -0.70 -20.18
CA LYS A 200 24.99 -0.13 -18.89
C LYS A 200 23.58 0.47 -18.96
N ASN A 201 22.65 -0.35 -19.47
CA ASN A 201 21.28 0.05 -19.78
C ASN A 201 20.27 -0.33 -18.68
N ASN A 202 20.75 -0.81 -17.53
CA ASN A 202 19.91 -1.08 -16.38
C ASN A 202 20.16 0.02 -15.33
N PRO A 203 19.22 0.95 -15.11
CA PRO A 203 19.38 1.97 -14.08
C PRO A 203 19.22 1.38 -12.67
N VAL A 204 19.98 1.91 -11.72
CA VAL A 204 19.80 1.63 -10.28
C VAL A 204 19.55 2.94 -9.57
N LEU A 205 18.35 3.11 -9.03
CA LEU A 205 17.94 4.22 -8.21
C LEU A 205 18.59 4.08 -6.82
N ILE A 206 19.46 5.02 -6.48
CA ILE A 206 20.22 5.01 -5.23
C ILE A 206 19.77 6.19 -4.37
N GLY A 207 19.23 5.89 -3.20
CA GLY A 207 18.76 6.90 -2.25
C GLY A 207 18.29 6.25 -0.97
N GLU A 208 18.10 7.06 0.07
CA GLU A 208 17.60 6.58 1.36
C GLU A 208 16.14 6.11 1.28
N PRO A 209 15.65 5.29 2.23
CA PRO A 209 14.24 4.92 2.28
C PRO A 209 13.33 6.14 2.38
N GLY A 210 12.21 6.13 1.66
CA GLY A 210 11.23 7.23 1.71
C GLY A 210 11.51 8.43 0.79
N VAL A 211 12.65 8.51 0.10
CA VAL A 211 12.92 9.66 -0.81
C VAL A 211 12.10 9.64 -2.11
N GLY A 212 11.38 8.54 -2.40
CA GLY A 212 10.57 8.42 -3.61
C GLY A 212 11.27 7.72 -4.79
N LYS A 213 12.06 6.67 -4.53
CA LYS A 213 12.64 5.82 -5.59
C LYS A 213 11.54 5.17 -6.44
N THR A 214 10.54 4.58 -5.81
CA THR A 214 9.38 3.98 -6.48
C THR A 214 8.59 5.01 -7.29
N ALA A 215 8.46 6.24 -6.78
CA ALA A 215 7.80 7.35 -7.47
C ALA A 215 8.47 7.70 -8.82
N VAL A 216 9.81 7.55 -8.95
CA VAL A 216 10.51 7.74 -10.23
C VAL A 216 10.07 6.67 -11.24
N VAL A 217 9.88 5.42 -10.81
CA VAL A 217 9.47 4.31 -11.67
C VAL A 217 8.00 4.43 -12.07
N GLU A 218 7.13 4.81 -11.13
CA GLU A 218 5.74 5.13 -11.43
C GLU A 218 5.62 6.32 -12.40
N GLY A 219 6.45 7.35 -12.23
CA GLY A 219 6.54 8.48 -13.14
C GLY A 219 6.99 8.07 -14.55
N LEU A 220 7.93 7.13 -14.66
CA LEU A 220 8.28 6.52 -15.95
C LEU A 220 7.07 5.78 -16.55
N ALA A 221 6.35 4.98 -15.76
CA ALA A 221 5.17 4.26 -16.23
C ALA A 221 4.08 5.21 -16.75
N GLN A 222 3.86 6.35 -16.07
CA GLN A 222 2.96 7.41 -16.52
C GLN A 222 3.40 8.02 -17.86
N ARG A 223 4.70 8.27 -18.05
CA ARG A 223 5.21 8.79 -19.33
C ARG A 223 5.07 7.79 -20.46
N ILE A 224 5.32 6.51 -20.21
CA ILE A 224 5.08 5.44 -21.20
C ILE A 224 3.59 5.38 -21.57
N ALA A 225 2.70 5.41 -20.58
CA ALA A 225 1.26 5.40 -20.80
C ALA A 225 0.78 6.57 -21.67
N LYS A 226 1.36 7.77 -21.48
CA LYS A 226 1.08 8.97 -22.28
C LYS A 226 1.80 9.00 -23.64
N GLY A 227 2.71 8.07 -23.90
CA GLY A 227 3.57 8.08 -25.09
C GLY A 227 4.65 9.17 -25.07
N ASP A 228 4.90 9.80 -23.92
CA ASP A 228 5.95 10.82 -23.69
C ASP A 228 7.31 10.15 -23.40
N VAL A 229 7.71 9.26 -24.28
CA VAL A 229 8.98 8.53 -24.24
C VAL A 229 9.48 8.28 -25.67
N PRO A 230 10.78 8.01 -25.87
CA PRO A 230 11.30 7.67 -27.19
C PRO A 230 10.69 6.35 -27.72
N ASP A 231 10.73 6.15 -29.04
CA ASP A 231 10.00 5.06 -29.71
C ASP A 231 10.36 3.65 -29.21
N ASN A 232 11.59 3.45 -28.73
CA ASN A 232 12.03 2.20 -28.13
C ASN A 232 11.33 1.86 -26.81
N LEU A 233 10.70 2.83 -26.13
CA LEU A 233 10.04 2.66 -24.84
C LEU A 233 8.50 2.75 -24.91
N LYS A 234 7.91 3.27 -25.99
CA LYS A 234 6.45 3.53 -26.08
C LYS A 234 5.55 2.32 -25.79
N ASN A 235 5.98 1.13 -26.18
CA ASN A 235 5.20 -0.11 -26.03
C ASN A 235 5.75 -1.03 -24.93
N LYS A 236 6.67 -0.55 -24.10
CA LYS A 236 7.23 -1.36 -23.03
C LYS A 236 6.26 -1.46 -21.86
N LYS A 237 6.26 -2.61 -21.20
CA LYS A 237 5.57 -2.82 -19.93
C LYS A 237 6.58 -2.70 -18.80
N ILE A 238 6.15 -2.19 -17.65
CA ILE A 238 6.96 -2.18 -16.43
C ILE A 238 6.26 -3.06 -15.40
N PHE A 239 6.94 -4.09 -14.91
CA PHE A 239 6.46 -4.95 -13.83
C PHE A 239 7.25 -4.68 -12.56
N SER A 240 6.58 -4.28 -11.48
CA SER A 240 7.15 -4.22 -10.15
C SER A 240 7.12 -5.60 -9.52
N LEU A 241 8.28 -6.14 -9.14
CA LEU A 241 8.38 -7.44 -8.47
C LEU A 241 7.99 -7.31 -7.00
N ASP A 242 7.10 -8.18 -6.51
CA ASP A 242 6.77 -8.28 -5.09
C ASP A 242 7.59 -9.40 -4.44
N MET A 243 8.61 -8.99 -3.69
CA MET A 243 9.48 -9.91 -2.96
C MET A 243 8.73 -10.65 -1.83
N GLY A 244 7.74 -10.00 -1.22
CA GLY A 244 6.89 -10.60 -0.20
C GLY A 244 6.05 -11.74 -0.78
N ALA A 245 5.45 -11.53 -1.96
CA ALA A 245 4.66 -12.55 -2.65
C ALA A 245 5.50 -13.77 -3.07
N LEU A 246 6.75 -13.57 -3.49
CA LEU A 246 7.67 -14.66 -3.84
C LEU A 246 8.02 -15.54 -2.63
N VAL A 247 8.22 -14.93 -1.46
CA VAL A 247 8.58 -15.61 -0.21
C VAL A 247 7.36 -16.21 0.49
N ALA A 248 6.19 -15.58 0.35
CA ALA A 248 4.95 -16.03 0.98
C ALA A 248 4.58 -17.45 0.55
N GLY A 249 4.32 -18.31 1.54
CA GLY A 249 3.92 -19.70 1.31
C GLY A 249 5.04 -20.62 0.79
N ALA A 250 6.29 -20.14 0.64
CA ALA A 250 7.41 -21.01 0.34
C ALA A 250 7.80 -21.82 1.60
N LYS A 251 7.68 -23.14 1.55
CA LYS A 251 8.11 -24.06 2.62
C LYS A 251 9.62 -24.28 2.57
N TYR A 252 10.21 -24.17 1.38
CA TYR A 252 11.63 -24.42 1.13
C TYR A 252 12.26 -23.33 0.26
N ARG A 253 13.55 -23.08 0.43
CA ARG A 253 14.32 -22.12 -0.38
C ARG A 253 14.24 -22.38 -1.89
N GLY A 254 14.20 -23.66 -2.29
CA GLY A 254 14.11 -24.05 -3.69
C GLY A 254 12.85 -23.54 -4.37
N GLU A 255 11.71 -23.46 -3.65
CA GLU A 255 10.44 -22.96 -4.21
C GLU A 255 10.52 -21.47 -4.55
N PHE A 256 11.19 -20.67 -3.70
CA PHE A 256 11.45 -19.26 -4.01
C PHE A 256 12.31 -19.12 -5.28
N GLU A 257 13.40 -19.89 -5.37
CA GLU A 257 14.30 -19.86 -6.54
C GLU A 257 13.56 -20.30 -7.82
N GLU A 258 12.67 -21.30 -7.74
CA GLU A 258 11.82 -21.73 -8.86
C GLU A 258 10.82 -20.65 -9.28
N ARG A 259 10.13 -19.99 -8.33
CA ARG A 259 9.21 -18.89 -8.62
C ARG A 259 9.91 -17.70 -9.26
N LEU A 260 11.05 -17.29 -8.70
CA LEU A 260 11.86 -16.21 -9.28
C LEU A 260 12.38 -16.59 -10.67
N LYS A 261 12.77 -17.85 -10.87
CA LYS A 261 13.18 -18.35 -12.19
C LYS A 261 12.05 -18.24 -13.20
N ALA A 262 10.83 -18.64 -12.82
CA ALA A 262 9.66 -18.54 -13.69
C ALA A 262 9.40 -17.10 -14.13
N VAL A 263 9.45 -16.14 -13.20
CA VAL A 263 9.35 -14.71 -13.48
C VAL A 263 10.44 -14.25 -14.47
N LEU A 264 11.70 -14.57 -14.18
CA LEU A 264 12.83 -14.15 -15.02
C LEU A 264 12.76 -14.76 -16.43
N ASP A 265 12.37 -16.03 -16.55
CA ASP A 265 12.20 -16.73 -17.83
C ASP A 265 11.07 -16.10 -18.66
N GLU A 266 9.99 -15.66 -18.02
CA GLU A 266 8.89 -14.94 -18.69
C GLU A 266 9.34 -13.57 -19.23
N VAL A 267 10.10 -12.82 -18.41
CA VAL A 267 10.70 -11.54 -18.84
C VAL A 267 11.68 -11.75 -20.00
N SER A 268 12.52 -12.78 -19.96
CA SER A 268 13.46 -13.10 -21.05
C SER A 268 12.73 -13.44 -22.36
N LYS A 269 11.67 -14.25 -22.29
CA LYS A 269 10.85 -14.62 -23.47
C LYS A 269 10.11 -13.44 -24.08
N SER A 270 9.90 -12.36 -23.34
CA SER A 270 9.29 -11.13 -23.86
C SER A 270 10.16 -10.36 -24.87
N ASN A 271 11.39 -10.82 -25.17
CA ASN A 271 12.31 -10.17 -26.09
C ASN A 271 12.53 -8.67 -25.78
N GLY A 272 12.57 -8.36 -24.48
CA GLY A 272 12.80 -7.01 -23.96
C GLY A 272 11.57 -6.11 -23.97
N GLU A 273 10.37 -6.59 -24.29
CA GLU A 273 9.12 -5.82 -24.14
C GLU A 273 8.81 -5.47 -22.68
N ILE A 274 9.30 -6.30 -21.75
CA ILE A 274 9.09 -6.15 -20.32
C ILE A 274 10.34 -5.58 -19.65
N ILE A 275 10.15 -4.53 -18.85
CA ILE A 275 11.13 -3.96 -17.93
C ILE A 275 10.75 -4.40 -16.52
N LEU A 276 11.67 -5.08 -15.83
CA LEU A 276 11.45 -5.54 -14.46
C LEU A 276 11.93 -4.48 -13.47
N PHE A 277 11.06 -3.97 -12.60
CA PHE A 277 11.44 -3.15 -11.47
C PHE A 277 11.63 -4.04 -10.23
N ILE A 278 12.80 -3.93 -9.62
CA ILE A 278 13.18 -4.67 -8.41
C ILE A 278 13.48 -3.65 -7.32
N ASP A 279 12.55 -3.50 -6.39
CA ASP A 279 12.84 -2.76 -5.16
C ASP A 279 13.79 -3.57 -4.26
N GLU A 280 14.59 -2.87 -3.48
CA GLU A 280 15.62 -3.47 -2.63
C GLU A 280 16.51 -4.49 -3.38
N LEU A 281 17.03 -4.10 -4.55
CA LEU A 281 17.82 -4.96 -5.46
C LEU A 281 18.93 -5.76 -4.76
N HIS A 282 19.51 -5.21 -3.69
CA HIS A 282 20.56 -5.86 -2.90
C HIS A 282 20.10 -7.17 -2.23
N THR A 283 18.81 -7.32 -1.94
CA THR A 283 18.23 -8.52 -1.30
C THR A 283 18.39 -9.76 -2.18
N ILE A 284 18.31 -9.59 -3.50
CA ILE A 284 18.41 -10.68 -4.49
C ILE A 284 19.87 -10.99 -4.85
N VAL A 285 20.73 -9.98 -4.78
CA VAL A 285 22.05 -10.00 -5.44
C VAL A 285 23.22 -10.09 -4.44
N GLY A 286 22.99 -9.78 -3.16
CA GLY A 286 24.07 -9.59 -2.19
C GLY A 286 23.87 -10.24 -0.83
N ALA A 287 22.68 -10.76 -0.53
CA ALA A 287 22.41 -11.22 0.83
C ALA A 287 23.28 -12.43 1.22
N GLY A 288 23.71 -13.27 0.25
CA GLY A 288 24.46 -14.54 0.38
C GLY A 288 25.76 -14.59 1.19
N ALA A 289 26.22 -13.48 1.78
CA ALA A 289 27.40 -13.46 2.66
C ALA A 289 27.10 -13.93 4.10
N THR A 290 25.83 -14.07 4.47
CA THR A 290 25.39 -14.61 5.77
C THR A 290 24.70 -15.96 5.57
N GLU A 291 25.07 -16.98 6.36
CA GLU A 291 24.43 -18.31 6.30
C GLU A 291 22.89 -18.17 6.42
N GLY A 292 22.17 -18.43 5.33
CA GLY A 292 20.70 -18.48 5.30
C GLY A 292 19.99 -17.50 4.36
N SER A 293 20.69 -16.52 3.78
CA SER A 293 20.08 -15.51 2.91
C SER A 293 19.92 -15.94 1.45
N LEU A 294 18.90 -15.38 0.80
CA LEU A 294 18.53 -15.58 -0.61
C LEU A 294 19.62 -14.98 -1.53
N ASP A 295 20.31 -15.78 -2.34
CA ASP A 295 21.24 -15.28 -3.37
C ASP A 295 20.84 -15.81 -4.73
N ALA A 296 20.09 -14.99 -5.47
CA ALA A 296 19.69 -15.24 -6.84
C ALA A 296 20.52 -14.41 -7.83
N GLY A 297 21.64 -13.82 -7.38
CA GLY A 297 22.58 -13.11 -8.25
C GLY A 297 23.12 -14.02 -9.37
N ASN A 298 23.26 -15.32 -9.11
CA ASN A 298 23.68 -16.31 -10.12
C ASN A 298 22.67 -16.52 -11.26
N MET A 299 21.39 -16.21 -11.03
CA MET A 299 20.34 -16.31 -12.04
C MET A 299 20.28 -15.03 -12.88
N LEU A 300 20.44 -13.87 -12.25
CA LEU A 300 20.38 -12.56 -12.91
C LEU A 300 21.59 -12.29 -13.80
N LYS A 301 22.81 -12.60 -13.33
CA LYS A 301 24.07 -12.24 -14.01
C LYS A 301 24.13 -12.75 -15.47
N PRO A 302 23.81 -14.02 -15.79
CA PRO A 302 23.83 -14.50 -17.17
C PRO A 302 22.85 -13.76 -18.09
N MET A 303 21.65 -13.45 -17.60
CA MET A 303 20.60 -12.81 -18.37
C MET A 303 20.91 -11.33 -18.65
N LEU A 304 21.44 -10.63 -17.65
CA LEU A 304 21.99 -9.27 -17.79
C LEU A 304 23.22 -9.25 -18.71
N ALA A 305 24.05 -10.29 -18.67
CA ALA A 305 25.21 -10.41 -19.53
C ALA A 305 24.83 -10.53 -21.01
N ARG A 306 23.78 -11.30 -21.32
CA ARG A 306 23.22 -11.51 -22.66
C ARG A 306 22.31 -10.37 -23.14
N GLY A 307 21.85 -9.50 -22.24
CA GLY A 307 20.90 -8.42 -22.57
C GLY A 307 19.46 -8.91 -22.74
N GLU A 308 19.16 -10.11 -22.25
CA GLU A 308 17.80 -10.69 -22.24
C GLU A 308 16.92 -10.06 -21.15
N LEU A 309 17.54 -9.59 -20.07
CA LEU A 309 16.86 -8.93 -18.95
C LEU A 309 17.12 -7.43 -18.99
N HIS A 310 16.04 -6.65 -19.03
CA HIS A 310 16.05 -5.21 -18.78
C HIS A 310 15.41 -4.96 -17.43
N CYS A 311 16.12 -4.30 -16.53
CA CYS A 311 15.59 -4.02 -15.20
C CYS A 311 15.96 -2.62 -14.68
N ILE A 312 15.13 -2.14 -13.76
CA ILE A 312 15.36 -0.97 -12.93
C ILE A 312 15.51 -1.49 -11.50
N GLY A 313 16.65 -1.22 -10.87
CA GLY A 313 16.86 -1.55 -9.46
C GLY A 313 16.62 -0.34 -8.56
N ALA A 314 16.25 -0.57 -7.29
CA ALA A 314 16.34 0.45 -6.24
C ALA A 314 17.08 -0.09 -5.02
N THR A 315 17.91 0.74 -4.38
CA THR A 315 18.69 0.35 -3.19
C THR A 315 19.20 1.59 -2.43
N THR A 316 19.79 1.43 -1.25
CA THR A 316 20.53 2.51 -0.58
C THR A 316 21.97 2.63 -1.07
N LEU A 317 22.63 3.76 -0.78
CA LEU A 317 24.02 4.00 -1.18
C LEU A 317 24.98 2.96 -0.58
N ASN A 318 24.79 2.63 0.70
CA ASN A 318 25.64 1.67 1.42
C ASN A 318 25.53 0.26 0.82
N GLU A 319 24.32 -0.18 0.49
CA GLU A 319 24.08 -1.48 -0.14
C GLU A 319 24.62 -1.53 -1.57
N TYR A 320 24.47 -0.45 -2.35
CA TYR A 320 25.05 -0.36 -3.68
C TYR A 320 26.57 -0.56 -3.65
N HIS A 321 27.26 0.18 -2.78
CA HIS A 321 28.71 0.05 -2.58
C HIS A 321 29.10 -1.35 -2.11
N LYS A 322 28.29 -1.98 -1.24
CA LYS A 322 28.61 -3.28 -0.64
C LYS A 322 28.40 -4.44 -1.62
N TYR A 323 27.33 -4.42 -2.42
CA TYR A 323 26.84 -5.58 -3.14
C TYR A 323 26.88 -5.45 -4.67
N ILE A 324 26.77 -4.24 -5.21
CA ILE A 324 26.67 -4.03 -6.67
C ILE A 324 28.01 -3.53 -7.23
N GLU A 325 28.59 -2.49 -6.63
CA GLU A 325 29.83 -1.88 -7.14
C GLU A 325 31.05 -2.81 -6.99
N LYS A 326 31.09 -3.62 -5.94
CA LYS A 326 32.17 -4.59 -5.73
C LYS A 326 32.14 -5.76 -6.72
N ASP A 327 30.99 -6.02 -7.36
CA ASP A 327 30.85 -7.10 -8.33
C ASP A 327 31.01 -6.58 -9.76
N ALA A 328 32.14 -6.92 -10.36
CA ALA A 328 32.50 -6.46 -11.70
C ALA A 328 31.57 -6.95 -12.83
N ALA A 329 30.74 -7.98 -12.61
CA ALA A 329 29.73 -8.39 -13.59
C ALA A 329 28.51 -7.46 -13.57
N LEU A 330 28.08 -7.06 -12.37
CA LEU A 330 26.93 -6.20 -12.16
C LEU A 330 27.24 -4.73 -12.44
N GLU A 331 28.39 -4.24 -11.98
CA GLU A 331 28.87 -2.87 -12.20
C GLU A 331 28.97 -2.50 -13.71
N ARG A 332 29.22 -3.52 -14.55
CA ARG A 332 29.27 -3.37 -16.02
C ARG A 332 27.91 -3.38 -16.70
N ARG A 333 26.83 -3.67 -15.98
CA ARG A 333 25.45 -3.77 -16.49
C ARG A 333 24.52 -2.73 -15.90
N PHE A 334 24.81 -2.29 -14.68
CA PHE A 334 24.07 -1.25 -13.99
C PHE A 334 24.68 0.15 -14.15
N GLN A 335 23.82 1.17 -14.13
CA GLN A 335 24.20 2.57 -14.10
C GLN A 335 23.52 3.24 -12.87
N PRO A 336 24.28 3.85 -11.95
CA PRO A 336 23.71 4.52 -10.80
C PRO A 336 22.95 5.79 -11.19
N VAL A 337 21.81 6.03 -10.55
CA VAL A 337 20.99 7.23 -10.60
C VAL A 337 20.72 7.67 -9.16
N MET A 338 21.33 8.77 -8.75
CA MET A 338 21.14 9.31 -7.39
C MET A 338 19.75 9.93 -7.28
N VAL A 339 18.98 9.51 -6.29
CA VAL A 339 17.70 10.09 -5.92
C VAL A 339 17.89 10.74 -4.55
N SER A 340 18.03 12.05 -4.56
CA SER A 340 18.23 12.83 -3.33
C SER A 340 16.90 13.10 -2.64
N GLU A 341 16.97 13.28 -1.31
CA GLU A 341 15.88 13.84 -0.51
C GLU A 341 15.49 15.21 -1.10
N PRO A 342 14.20 15.47 -1.36
CA PRO A 342 13.73 16.75 -1.88
C PRO A 342 13.91 17.84 -0.82
N THR A 343 14.01 19.10 -1.26
CA THR A 343 14.05 20.22 -0.31
C THR A 343 12.69 20.41 0.37
N VAL A 344 12.63 21.24 1.41
CA VAL A 344 11.36 21.60 2.06
C VAL A 344 10.40 22.25 1.05
N GLU A 345 10.90 23.10 0.16
CA GLU A 345 10.09 23.76 -0.88
C GLU A 345 9.55 22.76 -1.92
N ASP A 346 10.41 21.83 -2.36
CA ASP A 346 10.00 20.76 -3.27
C ASP A 346 8.97 19.83 -2.61
N THR A 347 9.15 19.52 -1.32
CA THR A 347 8.19 18.73 -0.54
C THR A 347 6.85 19.42 -0.45
N ILE A 348 6.81 20.74 -0.20
CA ILE A 348 5.56 21.50 -0.21
C ILE A 348 4.87 21.40 -1.57
N SER A 349 5.64 21.46 -2.67
CA SER A 349 5.10 21.28 -4.03
C SER A 349 4.54 19.88 -4.24
N ILE A 350 5.22 18.84 -3.75
CA ILE A 350 4.76 17.45 -3.78
C ILE A 350 3.44 17.32 -3.00
N LEU A 351 3.40 17.82 -1.76
CA LEU A 351 2.21 17.79 -0.92
C LEU A 351 1.03 18.53 -1.56
N ARG A 352 1.27 19.67 -2.21
CA ARG A 352 0.25 20.41 -2.95
C ARG A 352 -0.30 19.61 -4.14
N GLY A 353 0.54 18.85 -4.82
CA GLY A 353 0.11 17.96 -5.91
C GLY A 353 -0.69 16.75 -5.42
N LEU A 354 -0.41 16.26 -4.21
CA LEU A 354 -1.15 15.16 -3.58
C LEU A 354 -2.41 15.60 -2.83
N LYS A 355 -2.50 16.91 -2.50
CA LYS A 355 -3.55 17.50 -1.67
C LYS A 355 -4.96 17.04 -2.06
N GLU A 356 -5.33 17.18 -3.33
CA GLU A 356 -6.69 16.89 -3.81
C GLU A 356 -7.05 15.41 -3.57
N ARG A 357 -6.11 14.48 -3.77
CA ARG A 357 -6.35 13.05 -3.54
C ARG A 357 -6.60 12.71 -2.08
N TYR A 358 -5.81 13.29 -1.17
CA TYR A 358 -6.01 13.09 0.26
C TYR A 358 -7.31 13.75 0.76
N GLU A 359 -7.64 14.94 0.24
CA GLU A 359 -8.91 15.62 0.55
C GLU A 359 -10.11 14.76 0.16
N VAL A 360 -10.10 14.16 -1.05
CA VAL A 360 -11.20 13.29 -1.50
C VAL A 360 -11.24 11.98 -0.72
N TYR A 361 -10.09 11.30 -0.56
CA TYR A 361 -10.03 10.01 0.14
C TYR A 361 -10.49 10.09 1.60
N HIS A 362 -10.10 11.16 2.30
CA HIS A 362 -10.48 11.37 3.69
C HIS A 362 -11.79 12.13 3.88
N GLY A 363 -12.28 12.83 2.86
CA GLY A 363 -13.45 13.70 2.96
C GLY A 363 -13.18 14.97 3.78
N VAL A 364 -11.93 15.42 3.85
CA VAL A 364 -11.48 16.58 4.65
C VAL A 364 -10.92 17.68 3.74
N LYS A 365 -10.67 18.86 4.31
CA LYS A 365 -10.04 19.99 3.62
C LYS A 365 -8.66 20.28 4.21
N ILE A 366 -7.63 20.25 3.40
CA ILE A 366 -6.24 20.47 3.82
C ILE A 366 -5.86 21.92 3.54
N MET A 367 -5.54 22.68 4.57
CA MET A 367 -5.09 24.06 4.42
C MET A 367 -3.62 24.12 3.97
N ASP A 368 -3.25 25.15 3.21
CA ASP A 368 -1.88 25.28 2.69
C ASP A 368 -0.86 25.45 3.82
N ASN A 369 -1.23 26.12 4.91
CA ASN A 369 -0.38 26.24 6.11
C ASN A 369 -0.10 24.87 6.76
N ALA A 370 -1.02 23.91 6.68
CA ALA A 370 -0.80 22.55 7.16
C ALA A 370 0.30 21.85 6.34
N LEU A 371 0.30 22.02 5.01
CA LEU A 371 1.33 21.44 4.13
C LEU A 371 2.71 22.03 4.42
N VAL A 372 2.78 23.35 4.61
CA VAL A 372 4.02 24.05 4.99
C VAL A 372 4.50 23.56 6.36
N ALA A 373 3.60 23.44 7.34
CA ALA A 373 3.91 22.92 8.66
C ALA A 373 4.40 21.47 8.59
N ALA A 374 3.75 20.61 7.82
CA ALA A 374 4.12 19.21 7.67
C ALA A 374 5.54 19.06 7.12
N ALA A 375 5.89 19.77 6.05
CA ALA A 375 7.23 19.74 5.48
C ALA A 375 8.28 20.35 6.44
N THR A 376 7.98 21.48 7.07
CA THR A 376 8.94 22.21 7.90
C THR A 376 9.20 21.51 9.24
N LEU A 377 8.14 21.07 9.93
CA LEU A 377 8.24 20.42 11.23
C LEU A 377 8.83 19.01 11.10
N SER A 378 8.42 18.23 10.08
CA SER A 378 9.01 16.90 9.87
C SER A 378 10.49 16.98 9.52
N ASN A 379 10.91 17.93 8.67
CA ASN A 379 12.32 18.10 8.36
C ASN A 379 13.16 18.47 9.60
N ARG A 380 12.57 19.23 10.53
CA ARG A 380 13.27 19.73 11.70
C ARG A 380 13.34 18.71 12.84
N TYR A 381 12.23 18.04 13.13
CA TYR A 381 12.07 17.28 14.36
C TYR A 381 12.07 15.75 14.15
N ILE A 382 11.85 15.28 12.93
CA ILE A 382 11.88 13.85 12.58
C ILE A 382 13.13 13.61 11.73
N THR A 383 14.22 13.22 12.39
CA THR A 383 15.57 13.15 11.77
C THR A 383 15.97 11.76 11.31
N ASP A 384 15.25 10.72 11.73
CA ASP A 384 15.44 9.31 11.40
C ASP A 384 14.73 8.88 10.10
N ARG A 385 13.86 9.75 9.57
CA ARG A 385 13.13 9.55 8.30
C ARG A 385 13.44 10.68 7.32
N PHE A 386 13.21 10.42 6.04
CA PHE A 386 13.52 11.34 4.95
C PHE A 386 12.24 11.90 4.30
N LEU A 387 12.35 13.11 3.75
CA LEU A 387 11.34 13.70 2.87
C LEU A 387 11.30 12.93 1.53
N PRO A 388 10.15 12.92 0.84
CA PRO A 388 8.87 13.49 1.24
C PRO A 388 8.02 12.59 2.14
N ASP A 389 8.41 11.33 2.34
CA ASP A 389 7.65 10.29 3.05
C ASP A 389 7.11 10.75 4.42
N LYS A 390 8.00 11.21 5.31
CA LYS A 390 7.59 11.67 6.65
C LYS A 390 6.59 12.82 6.64
N ALA A 391 6.61 13.68 5.62
CA ALA A 391 5.70 14.81 5.52
C ALA A 391 4.34 14.38 4.96
N ILE A 392 4.33 13.44 4.01
CA ILE A 392 3.11 12.82 3.48
C ILE A 392 2.39 12.07 4.61
N ASP A 393 3.12 11.29 5.37
CA ASP A 393 2.59 10.50 6.50
C ASP A 393 1.95 11.40 7.58
N LEU A 394 2.58 12.55 7.91
CA LEU A 394 1.99 13.53 8.82
C LEU A 394 0.66 14.11 8.31
N VAL A 395 0.58 14.41 7.01
CA VAL A 395 -0.66 14.93 6.40
C VAL A 395 -1.73 13.85 6.40
N ASP A 396 -1.36 12.61 6.07
CA ASP A 396 -2.29 11.47 6.06
C ASP A 396 -2.84 11.17 7.46
N GLU A 397 -1.99 11.10 8.49
CA GLU A 397 -2.43 10.90 9.88
C GLU A 397 -3.31 12.06 10.36
N ALA A 398 -3.02 13.31 9.95
CA ALA A 398 -3.84 14.46 10.29
C ALA A 398 -5.23 14.39 9.65
N CYS A 399 -5.30 13.98 8.39
CA CYS A 399 -6.57 13.75 7.70
C CYS A 399 -7.36 12.62 8.37
N ALA A 400 -6.71 11.49 8.70
CA ALA A 400 -7.34 10.35 9.35
C ALA A 400 -7.85 10.69 10.76
N MET A 401 -7.09 11.48 11.53
CA MET A 401 -7.49 11.99 12.84
C MET A 401 -8.79 12.80 12.73
N ILE A 402 -8.81 13.80 11.83
CA ILE A 402 -9.99 14.64 11.61
C ILE A 402 -11.18 13.82 11.12
N LYS A 403 -10.99 12.91 10.17
CA LYS A 403 -12.06 12.01 9.68
C LYS A 403 -12.65 11.16 10.81
N THR A 404 -11.83 10.72 11.75
CA THR A 404 -12.27 9.93 12.91
C THR A 404 -13.06 10.80 13.89
N GLU A 405 -12.59 12.01 14.17
CA GLU A 405 -13.28 12.99 15.01
C GLU A 405 -14.65 13.39 14.42
N MET A 406 -14.73 13.62 13.12
CA MET A 406 -15.99 13.93 12.40
C MET A 406 -17.03 12.81 12.49
N ASN A 407 -16.58 11.55 12.51
CA ASN A 407 -17.46 10.39 12.59
C ASN A 407 -17.85 10.02 14.03
N SER A 408 -17.18 10.61 15.01
CA SER A 408 -17.37 10.33 16.43
C SER A 408 -18.24 11.40 17.09
N MET A 409 -18.85 11.06 18.21
CA MET A 409 -19.54 12.05 19.04
C MET A 409 -18.50 12.97 19.70
N PRO A 410 -18.65 14.31 19.62
CA PRO A 410 -17.80 15.26 20.32
C PRO A 410 -17.69 14.94 21.81
N THR A 411 -16.52 15.18 22.40
CA THR A 411 -16.26 14.83 23.81
C THR A 411 -17.22 15.55 24.75
N GLU A 412 -17.58 16.80 24.45
CA GLU A 412 -18.53 17.59 25.22
C GLU A 412 -19.94 16.95 25.24
N LEU A 413 -20.36 16.37 24.11
CA LEU A 413 -21.64 15.66 24.00
C LEU A 413 -21.61 14.32 24.71
N ASP A 414 -20.51 13.56 24.61
CA ASP A 414 -20.37 12.29 25.34
C ASP A 414 -20.35 12.52 26.87
N GLU A 415 -19.68 13.58 27.34
CA GLU A 415 -19.69 13.96 28.76
C GLU A 415 -21.10 14.35 29.24
N GLN A 416 -21.85 15.13 28.45
CA GLN A 416 -23.23 15.46 28.76
C GLN A 416 -24.13 14.22 28.81
N ARG A 417 -23.95 13.30 27.85
CA ARG A 417 -24.68 12.03 27.80
C ARG A 417 -24.44 11.18 29.04
N ARG A 418 -23.17 11.07 29.48
CA ARG A 418 -22.82 10.34 30.71
C ARG A 418 -23.46 10.96 31.95
N LYS A 419 -23.46 12.30 32.06
CA LYS A 419 -24.14 13.01 33.17
C LYS A 419 -25.65 12.75 33.17
N ILE A 420 -26.29 12.79 31.99
CA ILE A 420 -27.72 12.46 31.85
C ILE A 420 -28.00 11.04 32.31
N MET A 421 -27.18 10.07 31.87
CA MET A 421 -27.32 8.66 32.28
C MET A 421 -27.18 8.49 33.80
N GLN A 422 -26.25 9.20 34.45
CA GLN A 422 -26.13 9.17 35.92
C GLN A 422 -27.39 9.70 36.61
N MET A 423 -27.94 10.82 36.12
CA MET A 423 -29.18 11.39 36.66
C MET A 423 -30.39 10.48 36.41
N GLU A 424 -30.47 9.77 35.29
CA GLU A 424 -31.52 8.78 35.01
C GLU A 424 -31.47 7.59 35.98
N ILE A 425 -30.27 7.12 36.31
CA ILE A 425 -30.07 6.04 37.30
C ILE A 425 -30.49 6.53 38.70
N GLU A 426 -30.11 7.75 39.08
CA GLU A 426 -30.51 8.37 40.34
C GLU A 426 -32.04 8.54 40.41
N GLU A 427 -32.69 8.95 39.31
CA GLU A 427 -34.15 9.07 39.21
C GLU A 427 -34.85 7.73 39.45
N GLU A 428 -34.40 6.66 38.81
CA GLU A 428 -34.97 5.31 38.96
C GLU A 428 -34.74 4.71 40.35
N ALA A 429 -33.67 5.10 41.04
CA ALA A 429 -33.44 4.73 42.44
C ALA A 429 -34.41 5.48 43.36
N LEU A 430 -34.51 6.81 43.23
CA LEU A 430 -35.36 7.66 44.07
C LEU A 430 -36.87 7.39 43.89
N LYS A 431 -37.30 6.92 42.72
CA LYS A 431 -38.70 6.47 42.48
C LYS A 431 -39.15 5.33 43.41
N LYS A 432 -38.22 4.58 43.99
CA LYS A 432 -38.50 3.43 44.88
C LYS A 432 -38.53 3.82 46.36
N GLU A 433 -38.19 5.06 46.69
CA GLU A 433 -38.12 5.57 48.06
C GLU A 433 -39.39 6.35 48.44
N ASP A 434 -39.86 6.19 49.68
CA ASP A 434 -41.14 6.72 50.14
C ASP A 434 -41.05 7.98 51.02
N ASP A 435 -39.85 8.35 51.47
CA ASP A 435 -39.63 9.47 52.39
C ASP A 435 -39.78 10.85 51.70
N SER A 436 -40.04 11.89 52.50
CA SER A 436 -40.35 13.23 51.97
C SER A 436 -39.15 13.90 51.31
N LEU A 437 -37.92 13.64 51.80
CA LEU A 437 -36.68 14.23 51.28
C LEU A 437 -36.34 13.64 49.91
N SER A 438 -36.50 12.33 49.74
CA SER A 438 -36.31 11.66 48.45
C SER A 438 -37.31 12.13 47.39
N LYS A 439 -38.57 12.42 47.78
CA LYS A 439 -39.59 12.98 46.87
C LYS A 439 -39.28 14.41 46.42
N GLU A 440 -38.75 15.25 47.31
CA GLU A 440 -38.31 16.61 46.96
C GLU A 440 -37.09 16.57 46.03
N ARG A 441 -36.08 15.76 46.37
CA ARG A 441 -34.90 15.54 45.52
C ARG A 441 -35.25 14.98 44.15
N LEU A 442 -36.20 14.05 44.07
CA LEU A 442 -36.70 13.50 42.82
C LEU A 442 -37.31 14.59 41.93
N ALA A 443 -38.11 15.50 42.49
CA ALA A 443 -38.71 16.59 41.73
C ALA A 443 -37.65 17.57 41.17
N ASP A 444 -36.65 17.93 41.97
CA ASP A 444 -35.54 18.76 41.53
C ASP A 444 -34.69 18.07 40.46
N LEU A 445 -34.35 16.79 40.67
CA LEU A 445 -33.59 15.98 39.72
C LEU A 445 -34.32 15.83 38.39
N GLN A 446 -35.63 15.61 38.39
CA GLN A 446 -36.44 15.53 37.17
C GLN A 446 -36.42 16.84 36.38
N LYS A 447 -36.39 18.00 37.07
CA LYS A 447 -36.25 19.30 36.43
C LYS A 447 -34.86 19.48 35.82
N GLU A 448 -33.80 19.18 36.55
CA GLU A 448 -32.41 19.24 36.07
C GLU A 448 -32.17 18.29 34.88
N LEU A 449 -32.76 17.10 34.94
CA LEU A 449 -32.69 16.09 33.90
C LEU A 449 -33.44 16.52 32.63
N ALA A 450 -34.62 17.13 32.77
CA ALA A 450 -35.36 17.71 31.64
C ALA A 450 -34.55 18.83 30.96
N GLU A 451 -34.01 19.78 31.73
CA GLU A 451 -33.18 20.86 31.19
C GLU A 451 -31.90 20.34 30.51
N SER A 452 -31.27 19.31 31.08
CA SER A 452 -30.06 18.70 30.51
C SER A 452 -30.36 17.91 29.24
N LYS A 453 -31.48 17.17 29.20
CA LYS A 453 -31.94 16.45 28.00
C LYS A 453 -32.27 17.40 26.86
N ASP A 454 -32.93 18.53 27.14
CA ASP A 454 -33.27 19.52 26.11
C ASP A 454 -32.01 20.15 25.50
N LYS A 455 -31.02 20.52 26.33
CA LYS A 455 -29.72 21.03 25.87
C LYS A 455 -28.96 19.99 25.04
N TYR A 456 -28.91 18.74 25.52
CA TYR A 456 -28.25 17.65 24.81
C TYR A 456 -28.93 17.37 23.47
N ASN A 457 -30.26 17.27 23.42
CA ASN A 457 -31.01 17.03 22.19
C ASN A 457 -30.82 18.15 21.17
N ALA A 458 -30.81 19.41 21.61
CA ALA A 458 -30.53 20.56 20.75
C ALA A 458 -29.12 20.48 20.15
N ALA A 459 -28.12 20.18 20.98
CA ALA A 459 -26.73 20.08 20.54
C ALA A 459 -26.49 18.85 19.63
N VAL A 460 -27.12 17.70 19.90
CA VAL A 460 -27.10 16.52 19.03
C VAL A 460 -27.75 16.82 17.69
N ALA A 461 -28.90 17.52 17.67
CA ALA A 461 -29.57 17.90 16.43
C ALA A 461 -28.69 18.85 15.59
N GLN A 462 -28.01 19.80 16.23
CA GLN A 462 -27.04 20.67 15.56
C GLN A 462 -25.87 19.85 14.98
N TRP A 463 -25.24 18.99 15.78
CA TRP A 463 -24.14 18.13 15.33
C TRP A 463 -24.56 17.22 14.16
N GLN A 464 -25.75 16.60 14.22
CA GLN A 464 -26.25 15.73 13.15
C GLN A 464 -26.48 16.52 11.85
N ASN A 465 -26.99 17.75 11.93
CA ASN A 465 -27.14 18.61 10.78
C ASN A 465 -25.78 19.02 10.18
N GLU A 466 -24.81 19.36 11.03
CA GLU A 466 -23.45 19.68 10.59
C GLU A 466 -22.78 18.47 9.91
N LYS A 467 -22.89 17.28 10.51
CA LYS A 467 -22.39 16.02 9.93
C LYS A 467 -23.00 15.74 8.55
N ASN A 468 -24.31 15.82 8.43
CA ASN A 468 -25.00 15.59 7.15
C ASN A 468 -24.56 16.58 6.06
N ARG A 469 -24.22 17.83 6.43
CA ARG A 469 -23.70 18.83 5.49
C ARG A 469 -22.29 18.45 5.01
N VAL A 470 -21.42 18.00 5.91
CA VAL A 470 -20.07 17.56 5.54
C VAL A 470 -20.09 16.28 4.68
N ASP A 471 -20.96 15.31 5.01
CA ASP A 471 -21.15 14.11 4.17
C ASP A 471 -21.61 14.47 2.74
N SER A 472 -22.43 15.52 2.62
CA SER A 472 -22.88 16.03 1.31
C SER A 472 -21.73 16.70 0.54
N LEU A 473 -20.85 17.44 1.23
CA LEU A 473 -19.64 18.02 0.64
C LEU A 473 -18.67 16.93 0.15
N SER A 474 -18.48 15.86 0.93
CA SER A 474 -17.63 14.72 0.54
C SER A 474 -18.13 14.09 -0.75
N LYS A 475 -19.43 13.83 -0.87
CA LYS A 475 -20.05 13.27 -2.09
C LYS A 475 -19.87 14.18 -3.31
N LEU A 476 -19.99 15.49 -3.14
CA LEU A 476 -19.74 16.45 -4.22
C LEU A 476 -18.27 16.43 -4.68
N ARG A 477 -17.31 16.31 -3.76
CA ARG A 477 -15.88 16.17 -4.10
C ARG A 477 -15.59 14.88 -4.87
N GLU A 478 -16.16 13.75 -4.44
CA GLU A 478 -16.06 12.47 -5.16
C GLU A 478 -16.63 12.54 -6.58
N GLN A 479 -17.78 13.20 -6.76
CA GLN A 479 -18.39 13.41 -8.08
C GLN A 479 -17.51 14.26 -9.00
N ILE A 480 -16.89 15.32 -8.47
CA ILE A 480 -15.95 16.15 -9.23
C ILE A 480 -14.74 15.33 -9.68
N GLU A 481 -14.18 14.50 -8.79
CA GLU A 481 -13.04 13.63 -9.14
C GLU A 481 -13.42 12.60 -10.21
N ASP A 482 -14.60 11.99 -10.11
CA ASP A 482 -15.09 11.05 -11.13
C ASP A 482 -15.27 11.74 -12.49
N VAL A 483 -15.85 12.94 -12.52
CA VAL A 483 -15.98 13.74 -13.75
C VAL A 483 -14.61 14.10 -14.33
N ASN A 484 -13.63 14.48 -13.50
CA ASN A 484 -12.25 14.73 -13.94
C ASN A 484 -11.62 13.48 -14.58
N LYS A 485 -11.79 12.30 -13.97
CA LYS A 485 -11.34 11.01 -14.54
C LYS A 485 -12.00 10.76 -15.90
N GLN A 486 -13.31 11.01 -16.02
CA GLN A 486 -14.05 10.84 -17.27
C GLN A 486 -13.59 11.81 -18.36
N ILE A 487 -13.28 13.08 -18.03
CA ILE A 487 -12.74 14.06 -18.97
C ILE A 487 -11.42 13.58 -19.55
N GLU A 488 -10.48 13.19 -18.70
CA GLU A 488 -9.17 12.71 -19.15
C GLU A 488 -9.29 11.42 -19.97
N LYS A 489 -10.16 10.49 -19.56
CA LYS A 489 -10.42 9.26 -20.33
C LYS A 489 -10.96 9.58 -21.73
N ALA A 490 -11.93 10.49 -21.83
CA ALA A 490 -12.49 10.92 -23.10
C ALA A 490 -11.42 11.60 -23.99
N GLN A 491 -10.52 12.39 -23.40
CA GLN A 491 -9.38 12.98 -24.12
C GLN A 491 -8.41 11.92 -24.66
N GLN A 492 -8.10 10.88 -23.86
CA GLN A 492 -7.23 9.78 -24.28
C GLN A 492 -7.86 8.93 -25.40
N GLU A 493 -9.16 8.70 -25.33
CA GLU A 493 -9.93 7.95 -26.35
C GLU A 493 -10.20 8.79 -27.62
N GLY A 494 -9.88 10.09 -27.61
CA GLY A 494 -10.13 11.01 -28.72
C GLY A 494 -11.59 11.47 -28.85
N ASP A 495 -12.43 11.22 -27.85
CA ASP A 495 -13.80 11.72 -27.76
C ASP A 495 -13.82 13.15 -27.21
N TYR A 496 -13.38 14.09 -28.04
CA TYR A 496 -13.33 15.51 -27.69
C TYR A 496 -14.72 16.12 -27.42
N THR A 497 -15.79 15.52 -27.95
CA THR A 497 -17.15 16.01 -27.76
C THR A 497 -17.59 15.76 -26.32
N LYS A 498 -17.44 14.53 -25.84
CA LYS A 498 -17.74 14.16 -24.45
C LYS A 498 -16.82 14.89 -23.47
N ALA A 499 -15.53 15.01 -23.78
CA ALA A 499 -14.59 15.78 -22.96
C ALA A 499 -15.04 17.24 -22.81
N ALA A 500 -15.46 17.90 -23.89
CA ALA A 500 -15.93 19.28 -23.86
C ALA A 500 -17.27 19.43 -23.09
N GLU A 501 -18.21 18.49 -23.25
CA GLU A 501 -19.47 18.50 -22.50
C GLU A 501 -19.23 18.40 -20.98
N LEU A 502 -18.36 17.48 -20.56
CA LEU A 502 -18.02 17.31 -19.15
C LEU A 502 -17.24 18.52 -18.62
N GLN A 503 -16.23 19.01 -19.37
CA GLN A 503 -15.34 20.08 -18.95
C GLN A 503 -16.02 21.45 -18.87
N TYR A 504 -16.94 21.76 -19.79
CA TYR A 504 -17.61 23.07 -19.85
C TYR A 504 -19.07 23.05 -19.37
N GLY A 505 -19.67 21.86 -19.18
CA GLY A 505 -21.04 21.68 -18.71
C GLY A 505 -21.12 21.19 -17.27
N GLN A 506 -20.81 19.90 -17.05
CA GLN A 506 -21.02 19.24 -15.76
C GLN A 506 -20.02 19.67 -14.68
N LEU A 507 -18.73 19.72 -15.00
CA LEU A 507 -17.68 20.08 -14.05
C LEU A 507 -17.87 21.49 -13.44
N PRO A 508 -18.13 22.55 -14.23
CA PRO A 508 -18.38 23.88 -13.67
C PRO A 508 -19.63 23.95 -12.80
N ALA A 509 -20.68 23.18 -13.14
CA ALA A 509 -21.90 23.11 -12.33
C ALA A 509 -21.64 22.48 -10.96
N LEU A 510 -20.91 21.35 -10.91
CA LEU A 510 -20.51 20.70 -9.66
C LEU A 510 -19.57 21.58 -8.84
N GLN A 511 -18.58 22.23 -9.47
CA GLN A 511 -17.67 23.16 -8.79
C GLN A 511 -18.43 24.35 -8.18
N LYS A 512 -19.45 24.86 -8.87
CA LYS A 512 -20.31 25.93 -8.35
C LYS A 512 -21.12 25.45 -7.15
N GLN A 513 -21.74 24.27 -7.22
CA GLN A 513 -22.49 23.67 -6.11
C GLN A 513 -21.59 23.41 -4.89
N LEU A 514 -20.37 22.90 -5.12
CA LEU A 514 -19.38 22.70 -4.07
C LEU A 514 -19.05 24.04 -3.39
N LYS A 515 -18.76 25.07 -4.18
CA LYS A 515 -18.41 26.39 -3.65
C LYS A 515 -19.56 27.02 -2.83
N GLU A 516 -20.79 26.95 -3.34
CA GLU A 516 -21.98 27.42 -2.62
C GLU A 516 -22.19 26.68 -1.30
N SER A 517 -21.98 25.36 -1.31
CA SER A 517 -22.08 24.51 -0.11
C SER A 517 -20.95 24.80 0.90
N GLU A 518 -19.72 25.02 0.43
CA GLU A 518 -18.58 25.40 1.28
C GLU A 518 -18.75 26.78 1.92
N ASP A 519 -19.25 27.76 1.18
CA ASP A 519 -19.47 29.11 1.69
C ASP A 519 -20.58 29.12 2.76
N ALA A 520 -21.62 28.29 2.59
CA ALA A 520 -22.65 28.10 3.60
C ALA A 520 -22.14 27.47 4.91
N VAL A 521 -20.98 26.80 4.90
CA VAL A 521 -20.33 26.21 6.08
C VAL A 521 -19.35 27.18 6.75
N LYS A 522 -18.80 28.16 6.01
CA LYS A 522 -17.84 29.15 6.56
C LYS A 522 -18.47 30.17 7.51
N GLU A 523 -19.77 30.42 7.44
CA GLU A 523 -20.44 31.45 8.27
C GLU A 523 -20.70 31.04 9.73
N SER A 524 -20.41 29.80 10.12
CA SER A 524 -20.58 29.31 11.49
C SER A 524 -19.24 29.12 12.21
N ASP A 525 -18.74 30.15 12.89
CA ASP A 525 -17.57 30.09 13.79
C ASP A 525 -17.79 29.16 15.03
N THR A 526 -19.00 28.63 15.20
CA THR A 526 -19.43 27.73 16.29
C THR A 526 -19.76 26.32 15.80
N SER A 527 -19.04 25.81 14.80
CA SER A 527 -19.24 24.43 14.33
C SER A 527 -18.62 23.43 15.30
N MET A 528 -19.38 22.39 15.64
CA MET A 528 -18.93 21.22 16.41
C MET A 528 -18.16 20.21 15.54
N VAL A 529 -18.11 20.41 14.23
CA VAL A 529 -17.44 19.52 13.27
C VAL A 529 -16.32 20.28 12.56
N HIS A 530 -15.06 19.95 12.90
CA HIS A 530 -13.89 20.51 12.23
C HIS A 530 -13.50 19.63 11.04
N GLU A 531 -13.77 20.08 9.82
CA GLU A 531 -13.38 19.36 8.58
C GLU A 531 -12.02 19.79 8.01
N LYS A 532 -11.33 20.73 8.67
CA LYS A 532 -10.12 21.39 8.14
C LYS A 532 -8.87 20.90 8.87
N VAL A 533 -7.89 20.42 8.11
CA VAL A 533 -6.54 20.15 8.61
C VAL A 533 -5.73 21.43 8.54
N THR A 534 -5.23 21.89 9.69
CA THR A 534 -4.39 23.08 9.84
C THR A 534 -3.01 22.72 10.39
N ASP A 535 -2.17 23.73 10.58
CA ASP A 535 -0.87 23.61 11.25
C ASP A 535 -0.99 23.12 12.70
N VAL A 536 -2.14 23.34 13.35
CA VAL A 536 -2.40 22.87 14.71
C VAL A 536 -2.47 21.34 14.76
N GLU A 537 -3.21 20.70 13.85
CA GLU A 537 -3.35 19.24 13.79
C GLU A 537 -2.01 18.57 13.50
N ILE A 538 -1.25 19.13 12.53
CA ILE A 538 0.11 18.67 12.24
C ILE A 538 1.01 18.79 13.48
N GLY A 539 0.95 19.93 14.18
CA GLY A 539 1.72 20.14 15.41
C GLY A 539 1.38 19.13 16.51
N ARG A 540 0.11 18.76 16.68
CA ARG A 540 -0.32 17.73 17.66
C ARG A 540 0.28 16.37 17.34
N ILE A 541 0.30 15.97 16.06
CA ILE A 541 0.86 14.68 15.63
C ILE A 541 2.38 14.65 15.80
N VAL A 542 3.07 15.70 15.35
CA VAL A 542 4.52 15.84 15.56
C VAL A 542 4.85 15.80 17.06
N SER A 543 4.04 16.46 17.90
CA SER A 543 4.20 16.43 19.35
C SER A 543 4.05 15.01 19.92
N LYS A 544 3.10 14.23 19.43
CA LYS A 544 2.88 12.83 19.82
C LYS A 544 4.04 11.93 19.39
N TRP A 545 4.58 12.12 18.19
CA TRP A 545 5.69 11.31 17.67
C TRP A 545 7.02 11.61 18.38
N THR A 546 7.28 12.89 18.64
CA THR A 546 8.58 13.36 19.17
C THR A 546 8.60 13.54 20.69
N GLY A 547 7.43 13.62 21.32
CA GLY A 547 7.29 14.01 22.73
C GLY A 547 7.50 15.50 23.01
N ILE A 548 7.77 16.32 21.98
CA ILE A 548 8.00 17.76 22.11
C ILE A 548 6.65 18.48 22.26
N PRO A 549 6.41 19.30 23.31
CA PRO A 549 5.13 19.99 23.47
C PRO A 549 4.78 20.91 22.28
N VAL A 550 3.50 20.94 21.89
CA VAL A 550 2.99 21.78 20.78
C VAL A 550 3.35 23.27 20.94
N SER A 551 3.40 23.77 22.17
CA SER A 551 3.80 25.14 22.48
C SER A 551 5.25 25.45 22.09
N LYS A 552 6.14 24.45 22.10
CA LYS A 552 7.53 24.58 21.66
C LYS A 552 7.64 24.47 20.13
N LEU A 553 6.79 23.69 19.48
CA LEU A 553 6.78 23.48 18.01
C LEU A 553 6.30 24.72 17.24
N THR A 554 5.36 25.47 17.82
CA THR A 554 4.72 26.64 17.22
C THR A 554 5.52 27.95 17.42
N GLU A 555 6.56 27.93 18.25
CA GLU A 555 7.36 29.11 18.53
C GLU A 555 8.21 29.51 17.32
N SER A 556 8.05 30.75 16.84
CA SER A 556 8.82 31.23 15.68
C SER A 556 10.32 31.11 15.94
N GLU A 557 11.06 30.61 14.94
CA GLU A 557 12.51 30.43 15.03
C GLU A 557 13.24 31.74 15.34
N ARG A 558 12.71 32.86 14.82
CA ARG A 558 13.20 34.21 15.13
C ARG A 558 13.09 34.51 16.62
N LYS A 559 11.95 34.21 17.25
CA LYS A 559 11.74 34.44 18.68
C LYS A 559 12.64 33.54 19.53
N LYS A 560 12.73 32.25 19.21
CA LYS A 560 13.67 31.32 19.88
C LYS A 560 15.10 31.82 19.82
N THR A 561 15.55 32.28 18.66
CA THR A 561 16.92 32.76 18.48
C THR A 561 17.19 34.05 19.27
N LEU A 562 16.22 34.98 19.32
CA LEU A 562 16.34 36.22 20.09
C LEU A 562 16.31 35.99 21.61
N GLU A 563 15.56 34.99 22.07
CA GLU A 563 15.46 34.65 23.49
C GLU A 563 16.52 33.64 23.94
N LEU A 564 17.36 33.14 23.03
CA LEU A 564 18.38 32.12 23.29
C LEU A 564 19.27 32.42 24.51
N PRO A 565 19.84 33.63 24.70
CA PRO A 565 20.64 33.92 25.90
C PRO A 565 19.85 33.71 27.21
N LYS A 566 18.59 34.14 27.23
CA LYS A 566 17.71 33.99 28.40
C LYS A 566 17.38 32.53 28.66
N GLN A 567 17.18 31.73 27.60
CA GLN A 567 16.91 30.31 27.73
C GLN A 567 18.14 29.55 28.28
N LEU A 568 19.34 29.84 27.78
CA LEU A 568 20.58 29.24 28.28
C LEU A 568 20.81 29.57 29.76
N HIS A 569 20.56 30.81 30.18
CA HIS A 569 20.71 31.23 31.58
C HIS A 569 19.71 30.60 32.56
N ARG A 570 18.64 29.92 32.10
CA ARG A 570 17.77 29.14 32.99
C ARG A 570 18.50 27.94 33.62
N ARG A 571 19.50 27.40 32.92
CA ARG A 571 20.31 26.26 33.37
C ARG A 571 21.75 26.65 33.69
N VAL A 572 22.31 27.58 32.94
CA VAL A 572 23.70 28.02 33.07
C VAL A 572 23.78 29.26 33.95
N VAL A 573 24.25 29.09 35.18
CA VAL A 573 24.46 30.17 36.12
C VAL A 573 25.82 30.84 35.88
N GLY A 574 25.83 32.15 35.66
CA GLY A 574 27.01 32.91 35.27
C GLY A 574 27.46 32.58 33.82
N GLN A 575 28.76 32.63 33.56
CA GLN A 575 29.34 32.42 32.22
C GLN A 575 28.74 33.35 31.14
N ASP A 576 28.39 34.60 31.53
CA ASP A 576 27.64 35.54 30.69
C ASP A 576 28.33 35.79 29.34
N GLU A 577 29.66 35.94 29.34
CA GLU A 577 30.47 36.12 28.13
C GLU A 577 30.36 34.89 27.19
N ALA A 578 30.45 33.68 27.72
CA ALA A 578 30.36 32.46 26.93
C ALA A 578 28.96 32.29 26.33
N VAL A 579 27.91 32.51 27.13
CA VAL A 579 26.51 32.45 26.70
C VAL A 579 26.24 33.48 25.59
N GLN A 580 26.74 34.71 25.76
CA GLN A 580 26.59 35.78 24.77
C GLN A 580 27.29 35.42 23.45
N LEU A 581 28.57 35.03 23.49
CA LEU A 581 29.35 34.68 22.29
C LEU A 581 28.74 33.51 21.50
N VAL A 582 28.27 32.48 22.21
CA VAL A 582 27.56 31.34 21.60
C VAL A 582 26.28 31.82 20.92
N SER A 583 25.46 32.60 21.63
CA SER A 583 24.19 33.10 21.12
C SER A 583 24.36 34.00 19.90
N GLU A 584 25.33 34.92 19.92
CA GLU A 584 25.63 35.81 18.78
C GLU A 584 26.15 35.05 17.55
N SER A 585 26.97 34.01 17.74
CA SER A 585 27.42 33.16 16.64
C SER A 585 26.25 32.44 15.97
N ILE A 586 25.30 31.93 16.77
CA ILE A 586 24.13 31.23 16.25
C ILE A 586 23.19 32.20 15.54
N MET A 587 22.95 33.37 16.12
CA MET A 587 22.17 34.45 15.47
C MET A 587 22.74 34.81 14.09
N ARG A 588 24.06 34.99 13.97
CA ARG A 588 24.73 35.28 12.69
C ARG A 588 24.55 34.16 11.67
N SER A 589 24.63 32.90 12.12
CA SER A 589 24.41 31.75 11.24
C SER A 589 22.96 31.67 10.75
N LYS A 590 21.99 31.86 11.65
CA LYS A 590 20.55 31.83 11.32
C LYS A 590 20.12 33.02 10.44
N ALA A 591 20.84 34.14 10.52
CA ALA A 591 20.63 35.29 9.64
C ALA A 591 21.24 35.09 8.22
N GLY A 592 21.86 33.95 7.91
CA GLY A 592 22.46 33.68 6.60
C GLY A 592 23.72 34.49 6.31
N ILE A 593 24.33 35.11 7.33
CA ILE A 593 25.54 35.94 7.18
C ILE A 593 26.80 35.06 7.06
N LYS A 594 26.72 33.80 7.51
CA LYS A 594 27.82 32.83 7.51
C LYS A 594 27.79 31.94 6.27
N ASP A 595 28.95 31.43 5.89
CA ASP A 595 29.11 30.42 4.84
C ASP A 595 28.22 29.18 5.10
N PRO A 596 27.30 28.81 4.17
CA PRO A 596 26.41 27.66 4.31
C PRO A 596 27.14 26.31 4.42
N THR A 597 28.38 26.22 3.93
CA THR A 597 29.17 24.97 3.97
C THR A 597 29.84 24.71 5.32
N ARG A 598 29.74 25.65 6.28
CA ARG A 598 30.35 25.55 7.60
C ARG A 598 29.30 25.23 8.69
N PRO A 599 29.70 24.57 9.80
CA PRO A 599 28.81 24.34 10.93
C PRO A 599 28.20 25.63 11.48
N ILE A 600 26.97 25.55 12.03
CA ILE A 600 26.22 26.68 12.60
C ILE A 600 27.10 27.48 13.60
N GLY A 601 27.76 26.78 14.50
CA GLY A 601 28.74 27.31 15.44
C GLY A 601 29.88 26.33 15.65
N SER A 602 31.08 26.86 15.90
CA SER A 602 32.24 26.07 16.33
C SER A 602 32.87 26.82 17.49
N PHE A 603 32.93 26.16 18.64
CA PHE A 603 33.32 26.78 19.90
C PHE A 603 34.37 25.92 20.60
N LEU A 604 35.32 26.56 21.25
CA LEU A 604 36.29 25.92 22.13
C LEU A 604 36.10 26.46 23.55
N PHE A 605 35.49 25.67 24.43
CA PHE A 605 35.24 26.10 25.81
C PHE A 605 36.46 25.88 26.71
N LEU A 606 37.18 26.97 26.97
CA LEU A 606 38.37 27.00 27.83
C LEU A 606 37.99 27.40 29.26
N GLY A 607 38.60 26.75 30.26
CA GLY A 607 38.30 27.02 31.68
C GLY A 607 38.49 25.79 32.59
N PRO A 608 38.29 25.93 33.91
CA PRO A 608 38.38 24.82 34.86
C PRO A 608 37.30 23.74 34.64
N THR A 609 37.48 22.55 35.20
CA THR A 609 36.43 21.52 35.21
C THR A 609 35.29 21.90 36.16
N GLY A 610 34.06 21.45 35.87
CA GLY A 610 32.89 21.69 36.73
C GLY A 610 32.25 23.08 36.63
N VAL A 611 32.79 24.01 35.83
CA VAL A 611 32.27 25.40 35.72
C VAL A 611 31.07 25.58 34.77
N GLY A 612 30.51 24.47 34.26
CA GLY A 612 29.32 24.51 33.39
C GLY A 612 29.56 24.39 31.89
N LYS A 613 30.76 24.02 31.42
CA LYS A 613 31.04 23.85 29.97
C LYS A 613 30.13 22.82 29.30
N THR A 614 30.01 21.63 29.90
CA THR A 614 29.13 20.57 29.41
C THR A 614 27.67 20.96 29.57
N GLU A 615 27.33 21.68 30.64
CA GLU A 615 25.97 22.14 30.89
C GLU A 615 25.52 23.17 29.86
N LEU A 616 26.41 24.07 29.43
CA LEU A 616 26.14 25.00 28.33
C LEU A 616 25.90 24.26 27.01
N ALA A 617 26.66 23.20 26.71
CA ALA A 617 26.42 22.38 25.52
C ALA A 617 25.07 21.65 25.58
N LYS A 618 24.68 21.11 26.74
CA LYS A 618 23.37 20.47 26.97
C LYS A 618 22.21 21.45 26.86
N ALA A 619 22.32 22.59 27.54
CA ALA A 619 21.33 23.66 27.47
C ALA A 619 21.18 24.21 26.05
N LEU A 620 22.28 24.23 25.28
CA LEU A 620 22.25 24.62 23.88
C LEU A 620 21.54 23.59 23.00
N ALA A 621 21.77 22.30 23.23
CA ALA A 621 21.06 21.24 22.53
C ALA A 621 19.54 21.35 22.78
N GLU A 622 19.14 21.50 24.04
CA GLU A 622 17.74 21.68 24.41
C GLU A 622 17.13 22.97 23.82
N ALA A 623 17.84 24.10 23.85
CA ALA A 623 17.30 25.37 23.37
C ALA A 623 17.17 25.44 21.83
N LEU A 624 18.07 24.78 21.09
CA LEU A 624 18.05 24.79 19.62
C LEU A 624 17.22 23.67 19.00
N PHE A 625 17.20 22.50 19.63
CA PHE A 625 16.60 21.29 19.07
C PHE A 625 15.42 20.77 19.90
N ASP A 626 15.03 21.48 20.96
CA ASP A 626 13.96 21.12 21.89
C ASP A 626 14.18 19.77 22.62
N ASP A 627 15.37 19.16 22.51
CA ASP A 627 15.77 17.89 23.11
C ASP A 627 17.24 17.91 23.57
N GLU A 628 17.49 17.60 24.85
CA GLU A 628 18.85 17.46 25.40
C GLU A 628 19.58 16.25 24.78
N LYS A 629 18.85 15.19 24.40
CA LYS A 629 19.42 13.99 23.78
C LYS A 629 19.92 14.22 22.35
N ALA A 630 19.60 15.36 21.73
CA ALA A 630 20.20 15.78 20.47
C ALA A 630 21.71 16.06 20.59
N MET A 631 22.27 16.09 21.81
CA MET A 631 23.71 16.22 22.04
C MET A 631 24.44 14.89 21.77
N VAL A 632 25.22 14.86 20.68
CA VAL A 632 26.19 13.79 20.44
C VAL A 632 27.48 14.10 21.23
N ARG A 633 27.80 13.27 22.23
CA ARG A 633 29.03 13.39 23.01
C ARG A 633 30.07 12.40 22.51
N ILE A 634 31.22 12.92 22.11
CA ILE A 634 32.42 12.13 21.81
C ILE A 634 33.40 12.38 22.96
N ASP A 635 33.78 11.33 23.68
CA ASP A 635 34.87 11.43 24.64
C ASP A 635 36.19 11.34 23.89
N MET A 636 37.09 12.30 24.12
CA MET A 636 38.37 12.40 23.40
C MET A 636 39.53 11.87 24.24
N SER A 637 39.27 11.41 25.48
CA SER A 637 40.30 10.78 26.33
C SER A 637 40.44 9.27 26.10
N GLU A 638 39.41 8.64 25.54
CA GLU A 638 39.39 7.25 25.07
C GLU A 638 39.33 7.25 23.53
#